data_AF-A0A3S8R5V9-F1
#
_entry.id   AF-A0A3S8R5V9-F1
#
_cell.length_a   1.000
_cell.length_b   1.000
_cell.length_c   1.000
_cell.angle_alpha   90.00
_cell.angle_beta   90.00
_cell.angle_gamma   90.00
#
_symmetry.space_group_name_H-M   'P 1'
#
loop_
_entity.id
_entity.type
_entity.pdbx_description
1 polymer ?
#
loop_
_entity_poly.entity_id
_entity_poly.type
_entity_poly.pdbx_seq_one_letter_code
_entity_poly.pdbx_strand_id
1 'polypeptide(L)'
;MRKKLLTYLRILTALLVMFWLLGVVEVFASFKGVHTIIYIIKFVVYKLLHAFATAVIIGVLFLPVYYLLGLGNKKLAEITLIAFGVLLIIGEFSLVKYSTTTLLNLGADLLGYSYNDIYKTIASSESFSIVNYLLFLIIPLLFLVLVYLFKKKVPENFFLKTILGLLVLVILLRFFSSEFNEAKYQNKISFLATDILKFKLDKLQTHNYQPEEAEEYPFLKPSEETKDVLGPFFNTTLKKPNIVVIVMEGLGTEFVDGNSYSGFTPYLDNLITQSLYWENFVSNTGRTFGILPSLLGSLPFGDTGFLELKKAPAHLSLFNVLKADGYTTSYYTGTQSSFDKIVNFLEYNNVDFIIDENKYGPSYIKTGGVDGFSWGYPDAEMFKKVISTLKDKKEPRLDVIATLTNHEPFVFPEKEMYEKKVDSILKTSQTFGVPKKEIENKKEIYATLLYSDHSLKNFMESYRRREDFNNTIFVITGDHRLIPVEQKDKLCRFHVPLLIYSPMLKKTQRFKSISSHLDVAPSIYSFLTNNYSFEPLKQTAWLGIGLDTTRNFRNIHKIGLMRYKGGLKDFIYGEYLFSDGDLYKIDSTFETHKINNEKMLKEVKKSFEEFKAINKYVTEQDKIYPDVIYEKKQEKIQFTEREQKVIRGVTEGKTFDEVFLIARSKAFDGDRAGARLLCDFILNNMPNHADARILKGRTLSWDGRYKEAEKLLLNAVERHPFYDDAYVALLDLYWWSGQETKSITVAKEAYVNEIKNPDISFKLAKAHQRLKQKNKAVKIMDSLLTIYPDNKEYVELEKVLKE
;
A
#
# COMPACT_ATOMS: atom_id res chain seq x y z
N MET A 1 -52.07 15.62 4.61
CA MET A 1 -51.12 14.49 4.82
C MET A 1 -50.91 13.67 3.54
N ARG A 2 -51.98 13.12 2.93
CA ARG A 2 -51.93 12.28 1.70
C ARG A 2 -51.14 12.86 0.51
N LYS A 3 -51.37 14.13 0.15
CA LYS A 3 -50.65 14.80 -0.95
C LYS A 3 -49.13 14.98 -0.68
N LYS A 4 -48.72 15.15 0.59
CA LYS A 4 -47.30 15.25 0.97
C LYS A 4 -46.61 13.90 0.83
N LEU A 5 -47.28 12.84 1.28
CA LEU A 5 -46.82 11.45 1.13
C LEU A 5 -46.71 11.05 -0.34
N LEU A 6 -47.67 11.41 -1.18
CA LEU A 6 -47.62 11.09 -2.61
C LEU A 6 -46.43 11.75 -3.31
N THR A 7 -46.13 13.02 -3.00
CA THR A 7 -44.93 13.69 -3.54
C THR A 7 -43.63 13.01 -3.08
N TYR A 8 -43.57 12.60 -1.82
CA TYR A 8 -42.44 11.87 -1.24
C TYR A 8 -42.19 10.55 -1.98
N LEU A 9 -43.24 9.74 -2.11
CA LEU A 9 -43.18 8.44 -2.80
C LEU A 9 -42.78 8.58 -4.27
N ARG A 10 -43.22 9.63 -4.96
CA ARG A 10 -42.83 9.89 -6.37
C ARG A 10 -41.34 10.20 -6.50
N ILE A 11 -40.76 10.97 -5.58
CA ILE A 11 -39.31 11.25 -5.58
C ILE A 11 -38.52 9.97 -5.28
N LEU A 12 -38.97 9.16 -4.31
CA LEU A 12 -38.36 7.85 -4.04
C LEU A 12 -38.47 6.87 -5.22
N THR A 13 -39.55 6.94 -6.00
CA THR A 13 -39.71 6.13 -7.22
C THR A 13 -38.64 6.52 -8.26
N ALA A 14 -38.40 7.82 -8.43
CA ALA A 14 -37.32 8.29 -9.31
C ALA A 14 -35.95 7.77 -8.85
N LEU A 15 -35.70 7.79 -7.53
CA LEU A 15 -34.46 7.27 -6.94
C LEU A 15 -34.30 5.76 -7.18
N LEU A 16 -35.37 4.99 -6.96
CA LEU A 16 -35.39 3.55 -7.22
C LEU A 16 -35.07 3.23 -8.69
N VAL A 17 -35.69 3.94 -9.63
CA VAL A 17 -35.42 3.74 -11.06
C VAL A 17 -33.95 4.03 -11.37
N MET A 18 -33.35 5.05 -10.76
CA MET A 18 -31.92 5.32 -10.92
C MET A 18 -31.04 4.21 -10.35
N PHE A 19 -31.37 3.66 -9.18
CA PHE A 19 -30.66 2.50 -8.63
C PHE A 19 -30.79 1.25 -9.51
N TRP A 20 -31.96 1.03 -10.13
CA TRP A 20 -32.13 -0.04 -11.11
C TRP A 20 -31.28 0.17 -12.36
N LEU A 21 -31.26 1.38 -12.92
CA LEU A 21 -30.43 1.71 -14.08
C LEU A 21 -28.94 1.48 -13.77
N LEU A 22 -28.45 1.96 -12.63
CA LEU A 22 -27.07 1.75 -12.20
C LEU A 22 -26.76 0.27 -11.93
N GLY A 23 -27.69 -0.47 -11.32
CA GLY A 23 -27.55 -1.91 -11.11
C GLY A 23 -27.46 -2.69 -12.42
N VAL A 24 -28.24 -2.31 -13.44
CA VAL A 24 -28.16 -2.89 -14.79
C VAL A 24 -26.85 -2.54 -15.48
N VAL A 25 -26.37 -1.29 -15.38
CA VAL A 25 -25.04 -0.91 -15.87
C VAL A 25 -23.95 -1.77 -15.24
N GLU A 26 -24.03 -2.01 -13.92
CA GLU A 26 -23.08 -2.86 -13.23
C GLU A 26 -23.14 -4.32 -13.71
N VAL A 27 -24.33 -4.88 -13.93
CA VAL A 27 -24.51 -6.19 -14.56
C VAL A 27 -23.76 -6.23 -15.89
N PHE A 28 -24.05 -5.32 -16.81
CA PHE A 28 -23.40 -5.30 -18.13
C PHE A 28 -21.88 -5.13 -18.05
N ALA A 29 -21.39 -4.32 -17.11
CA ALA A 29 -19.95 -4.14 -16.91
C ALA A 29 -19.27 -5.39 -16.33
N SER A 30 -19.98 -6.16 -15.49
CA SER A 30 -19.48 -7.36 -14.82
C SER A 30 -19.53 -8.62 -15.71
N PHE A 31 -20.38 -8.63 -16.74
CA PHE A 31 -20.56 -9.78 -17.64
C PHE A 31 -19.70 -9.65 -18.90
N LYS A 32 -18.44 -10.11 -18.84
CA LYS A 32 -17.53 -10.21 -20.00
C LYS A 32 -17.24 -11.65 -20.48
N GLY A 33 -17.82 -12.66 -19.82
CA GLY A 33 -17.63 -14.09 -20.13
C GLY A 33 -18.89 -14.80 -20.63
N VAL A 34 -18.76 -16.09 -20.95
CA VAL A 34 -19.88 -16.95 -21.38
C VAL A 34 -20.64 -17.43 -20.14
N HIS A 35 -21.86 -16.93 -19.94
CA HIS A 35 -22.76 -17.36 -18.87
C HIS A 35 -24.12 -17.80 -19.44
N THR A 36 -24.83 -18.66 -18.72
CA THR A 36 -26.18 -19.07 -19.12
C THR A 36 -27.15 -17.90 -18.98
N ILE A 37 -28.13 -17.81 -19.89
CA ILE A 37 -29.19 -16.78 -19.84
C ILE A 37 -29.90 -16.78 -18.48
N ILE A 38 -30.11 -17.98 -17.91
CA ILE A 38 -30.73 -18.16 -16.59
C ILE A 38 -29.91 -17.48 -15.48
N TYR A 39 -28.58 -17.61 -15.51
CA TYR A 39 -27.71 -16.96 -14.53
C TYR A 39 -27.80 -15.43 -14.63
N ILE A 40 -27.79 -14.88 -15.85
CA ILE A 40 -27.91 -13.43 -16.08
C ILE A 40 -29.25 -12.90 -15.57
N ILE A 41 -30.36 -13.58 -15.92
CA ILE A 41 -31.70 -13.20 -15.45
C ILE A 41 -31.75 -13.21 -13.92
N LYS A 42 -31.27 -14.28 -13.28
CA LYS A 42 -31.22 -14.39 -11.82
C LYS A 42 -30.43 -13.24 -11.21
N PHE A 43 -29.24 -12.95 -11.76
CA PHE A 43 -28.37 -11.89 -11.29
C PHE A 43 -29.04 -10.51 -11.37
N VAL A 44 -29.67 -10.21 -12.51
CA VAL A 44 -30.44 -8.97 -12.70
C VAL A 44 -31.58 -8.89 -11.69
N VAL A 45 -32.41 -9.92 -11.56
CA VAL A 45 -33.56 -9.92 -10.65
C VAL A 45 -33.11 -9.68 -9.21
N TYR A 46 -32.09 -10.41 -8.74
CA TYR A 46 -31.60 -10.25 -7.37
C TYR A 46 -31.09 -8.84 -7.12
N LYS A 47 -30.35 -8.28 -8.07
CA LYS A 47 -29.81 -6.92 -7.97
C LYS A 47 -30.88 -5.84 -7.93
N LEU A 48 -31.92 -5.97 -8.77
CA LEU A 48 -33.06 -5.06 -8.78
C LEU A 48 -33.84 -5.13 -7.46
N LEU A 49 -33.99 -6.32 -6.88
CA LEU A 49 -34.65 -6.50 -5.58
C LEU A 49 -33.85 -5.91 -4.41
N HIS A 50 -32.51 -5.99 -4.44
CA HIS A 50 -31.65 -5.32 -3.46
C HIS A 50 -31.68 -3.79 -3.59
N ALA A 51 -31.68 -3.27 -4.82
CA ALA A 51 -31.87 -1.84 -5.09
C ALA A 51 -33.24 -1.36 -4.57
N PHE A 52 -34.29 -2.16 -4.76
CA PHE A 52 -35.62 -1.91 -4.20
C PHE A 52 -35.60 -1.87 -2.68
N ALA A 53 -35.06 -2.89 -2.02
CA ALA A 53 -34.94 -2.94 -0.57
C ALA A 53 -34.20 -1.72 -0.01
N THR A 54 -33.14 -1.30 -0.69
CA THR A 54 -32.33 -0.13 -0.31
C THR A 54 -33.12 1.17 -0.43
N ALA A 55 -33.84 1.38 -1.54
CA ALA A 55 -34.69 2.54 -1.73
C ALA A 55 -35.82 2.61 -0.67
N VAL A 56 -36.38 1.47 -0.27
CA VAL A 56 -37.37 1.40 0.81
C VAL A 56 -36.74 1.79 2.16
N ILE A 57 -35.57 1.26 2.51
CA ILE A 57 -34.87 1.60 3.76
C ILE A 57 -34.57 3.10 3.82
N ILE A 58 -33.97 3.66 2.77
CA ILE A 58 -33.72 5.11 2.65
C ILE A 58 -35.03 5.88 2.79
N GLY A 59 -36.08 5.41 2.12
CA GLY A 59 -37.41 6.01 2.18
C GLY A 59 -38.04 6.00 3.57
N VAL A 60 -37.80 4.96 4.38
CA VAL A 60 -38.28 4.92 5.77
C VAL A 60 -37.46 5.87 6.64
N LEU A 61 -36.13 5.86 6.52
CA LEU A 61 -35.23 6.69 7.31
C LEU A 61 -35.42 8.20 7.06
N PHE A 62 -35.71 8.60 5.82
CA PHE A 62 -35.91 10.02 5.46
C PHE A 62 -37.34 10.53 5.70
N LEU A 63 -38.30 9.64 5.97
CA LEU A 63 -39.69 10.02 6.13
C LEU A 63 -39.90 11.05 7.28
N PRO A 64 -39.34 10.85 8.48
CA PRO A 64 -39.49 11.81 9.58
C PRO A 64 -38.90 13.18 9.23
N VAL A 65 -37.72 13.22 8.61
CA VAL A 65 -37.02 14.46 8.20
C VAL A 65 -37.86 15.24 7.19
N TYR A 66 -38.39 14.55 6.18
CA TYR A 66 -39.25 15.18 5.16
C TYR A 66 -40.54 15.76 5.77
N TYR A 67 -41.16 15.05 6.72
CA TYR A 67 -42.35 15.56 7.40
C TYR A 67 -42.04 16.78 8.27
N LEU A 68 -40.96 16.74 9.06
CA LEU A 68 -40.53 17.84 9.92
C LEU A 68 -40.24 19.11 9.11
N LEU A 69 -39.42 19.03 8.05
CA LEU A 69 -39.15 20.17 7.17
C LEU A 69 -40.42 20.64 6.45
N GLY A 70 -41.30 19.71 6.12
CA GLY A 70 -42.59 19.97 5.48
C GLY A 70 -43.62 20.63 6.38
N LEU A 71 -43.42 20.69 7.70
CA LEU A 71 -44.22 21.50 8.62
C LEU A 71 -43.94 22.99 8.41
N GLY A 72 -42.67 23.37 8.22
CA GLY A 72 -42.26 24.75 7.95
C GLY A 72 -42.45 25.18 6.50
N ASN A 73 -41.81 24.48 5.55
CA ASN A 73 -41.88 24.82 4.13
C ASN A 73 -41.87 23.57 3.24
N LYS A 74 -42.99 23.32 2.55
CA LYS A 74 -43.13 22.16 1.67
C LYS A 74 -42.11 22.15 0.53
N LYS A 75 -41.84 23.31 -0.08
CA LYS A 75 -40.88 23.40 -1.19
C LYS A 75 -39.47 23.11 -0.69
N LEU A 76 -39.13 23.57 0.52
CA LEU A 76 -37.85 23.26 1.16
C LEU A 76 -37.69 21.76 1.42
N ALA A 77 -38.73 21.10 1.94
CA ALA A 77 -38.71 19.64 2.14
C ALA A 77 -38.51 18.87 0.84
N GLU A 78 -39.19 19.27 -0.24
CA GLU A 78 -39.01 18.69 -1.58
C GLU A 78 -37.59 18.93 -2.14
N ILE A 79 -37.07 20.15 -2.06
CA ILE A 79 -35.72 20.49 -2.51
C ILE A 79 -34.67 19.70 -1.73
N THR A 80 -34.82 19.61 -0.41
CA THR A 80 -33.88 18.87 0.45
C THR A 80 -33.85 17.39 0.08
N LEU A 81 -35.01 16.77 -0.14
CA LEU A 81 -35.08 15.37 -0.55
C LEU A 81 -34.48 15.15 -1.95
N ILE A 82 -34.72 16.06 -2.90
CA ILE A 82 -34.13 15.98 -4.24
C ILE A 82 -32.61 16.15 -4.17
N ALA A 83 -32.12 17.13 -3.40
CA ALA A 83 -30.69 17.35 -3.21
C ALA A 83 -30.01 16.12 -2.58
N PHE A 84 -30.64 15.52 -1.56
CA PHE A 84 -30.16 14.28 -0.97
C PHE A 84 -30.19 13.10 -1.97
N GLY A 85 -31.24 12.98 -2.78
CA GLY A 85 -31.32 11.99 -3.86
C GLY A 85 -30.21 12.15 -4.90
N VAL A 86 -29.84 13.38 -5.26
CA VAL A 86 -28.68 13.67 -6.13
C VAL A 86 -27.39 13.17 -5.49
N LEU A 87 -27.15 13.46 -4.21
CA LEU A 87 -25.96 12.98 -3.49
C LEU A 87 -25.90 11.45 -3.44
N LEU A 88 -27.02 10.77 -3.15
CA LEU A 88 -27.09 9.31 -3.16
C LEU A 88 -26.79 8.73 -4.54
N ILE A 89 -27.23 9.37 -5.61
CA ILE A 89 -27.01 8.87 -6.97
C ILE A 89 -25.55 9.04 -7.39
N ILE A 90 -24.94 10.19 -7.06
CA ILE A 90 -23.50 10.40 -7.27
C ILE A 90 -22.70 9.37 -6.46
N GLY A 91 -23.09 9.13 -5.20
CA GLY A 91 -22.49 8.11 -4.34
C GLY A 91 -22.59 6.71 -4.92
N GLU A 92 -23.79 6.26 -5.29
CA GLU A 92 -24.02 4.93 -5.87
C GLU A 92 -23.25 4.77 -7.20
N PHE A 93 -23.27 5.78 -8.08
CA PHE A 93 -22.52 5.74 -9.32
C PHE A 93 -21.01 5.59 -9.07
N SER A 94 -20.47 6.35 -8.11
CA SER A 94 -19.05 6.26 -7.73
C SER A 94 -18.70 4.87 -7.20
N LEU A 95 -19.55 4.28 -6.37
CA LEU A 95 -19.34 2.95 -5.79
C LEU A 95 -19.51 1.83 -6.82
N VAL A 96 -20.44 1.95 -7.76
CA VAL A 96 -20.60 1.02 -8.90
C VAL A 96 -19.35 1.07 -9.76
N LYS A 97 -18.87 2.27 -10.12
CA LYS A 97 -17.65 2.45 -10.89
C LYS A 97 -16.43 1.85 -10.19
N TYR A 98 -16.28 2.08 -8.88
CA TYR A 98 -15.25 1.44 -8.07
C TYR A 98 -15.37 -0.09 -8.14
N SER A 99 -16.58 -0.62 -7.98
CA SER A 99 -16.80 -2.07 -7.94
C SER A 99 -16.60 -2.78 -9.27
N THR A 100 -16.89 -2.12 -10.39
CA THR A 100 -16.63 -2.70 -11.73
C THR A 100 -15.17 -2.62 -12.13
N THR A 101 -14.41 -1.70 -11.52
CA THR A 101 -12.97 -1.55 -11.76
C THR A 101 -12.17 -2.51 -10.88
N THR A 102 -12.47 -2.56 -9.59
CA THR A 102 -11.71 -3.34 -8.60
C THR A 102 -12.26 -4.76 -8.38
N LEU A 103 -13.41 -5.07 -8.98
CA LEU A 103 -14.18 -6.31 -8.74
C LEU A 103 -14.58 -6.49 -7.26
N LEU A 104 -14.58 -5.41 -6.47
CA LEU A 104 -14.91 -5.39 -5.05
C LEU A 104 -15.86 -4.27 -4.68
N ASN A 105 -16.73 -4.54 -3.71
CA ASN A 105 -17.53 -3.48 -3.11
C ASN A 105 -16.68 -2.68 -2.12
N LEU A 106 -16.68 -1.35 -2.24
CA LEU A 106 -16.13 -0.47 -1.20
C LEU A 106 -17.03 -0.55 0.05
N GLY A 107 -16.41 -0.76 1.20
CA GLY A 107 -17.02 -0.96 2.50
C GLY A 107 -16.27 -0.21 3.61
N ALA A 108 -16.05 -0.89 4.74
CA ALA A 108 -15.31 -0.35 5.88
C ALA A 108 -13.82 -0.12 5.57
N ASP A 109 -13.29 -0.65 4.46
CA ASP A 109 -11.95 -0.39 3.97
C ASP A 109 -11.67 1.10 3.76
N LEU A 110 -12.69 1.89 3.37
CA LEU A 110 -12.57 3.35 3.27
C LEU A 110 -12.06 4.01 4.56
N LEU A 111 -12.38 3.45 5.73
CA LEU A 111 -11.99 3.99 7.03
C LEU A 111 -10.51 3.72 7.39
N GLY A 112 -9.86 2.78 6.68
CA GLY A 112 -8.48 2.39 6.94
C GLY A 112 -7.43 3.25 6.22
N TYR A 113 -7.85 4.10 5.27
CA TYR A 113 -6.94 4.94 4.48
C TYR A 113 -6.94 6.38 4.96
N SER A 114 -5.76 7.02 4.93
CA SER A 114 -5.67 8.46 5.18
C SER A 114 -6.21 9.25 3.99
N TYR A 115 -6.59 10.52 4.21
CA TYR A 115 -6.98 11.42 3.13
C TYR A 115 -5.90 11.51 2.03
N ASN A 116 -4.62 11.51 2.44
CA ASN A 116 -3.49 11.56 1.54
C ASN A 116 -3.36 10.27 0.69
N ASP A 117 -3.57 9.09 1.29
CA ASP A 117 -3.53 7.82 0.56
C ASP A 117 -4.66 7.75 -0.47
N ILE A 118 -5.86 8.17 -0.07
CA ILE A 118 -7.03 8.25 -0.96
C ILE A 118 -6.75 9.21 -2.12
N TYR A 119 -6.25 10.42 -1.82
CA TYR A 119 -5.94 11.41 -2.84
C TYR A 119 -4.89 10.90 -3.84
N LYS A 120 -3.76 10.36 -3.36
CA LYS A 120 -2.70 9.82 -4.21
C LYS A 120 -3.21 8.64 -5.06
N THR A 121 -3.98 7.74 -4.46
CA THR A 121 -4.57 6.59 -5.18
C THR A 121 -5.50 7.06 -6.28
N ILE A 122 -6.42 7.99 -6.00
CA ILE A 122 -7.37 8.50 -7.01
C ILE A 122 -6.63 9.25 -8.12
N ALA A 123 -5.69 10.13 -7.77
CA ALA A 123 -4.90 10.91 -8.74
C ALA A 123 -4.08 10.01 -9.67
N SER A 124 -3.70 8.82 -9.22
CA SER A 124 -2.93 7.84 -10.00
C SER A 124 -3.76 6.90 -10.89
N SER A 125 -5.02 6.65 -10.53
CA SER A 125 -5.80 5.53 -11.07
C SER A 125 -6.58 5.85 -12.35
N GLU A 126 -6.88 7.12 -12.64
CA GLU A 126 -7.68 7.48 -13.82
C GLU A 126 -7.05 8.59 -14.63
N SER A 127 -7.02 8.37 -15.95
CA SER A 127 -6.74 9.42 -16.92
C SER A 127 -7.88 10.42 -17.02
N PHE A 128 -7.57 11.72 -17.17
CA PHE A 128 -8.56 12.72 -17.53
C PHE A 128 -9.40 12.27 -18.74
N SER A 129 -10.66 11.94 -18.48
CA SER A 129 -11.64 11.59 -19.50
C SER A 129 -12.83 12.52 -19.36
N ILE A 130 -12.97 13.43 -20.32
CA ILE A 130 -14.13 14.33 -20.41
C ILE A 130 -15.44 13.53 -20.34
N VAL A 131 -15.47 12.35 -20.96
CA VAL A 131 -16.64 11.46 -20.92
C VAL A 131 -16.95 11.02 -19.48
N ASN A 132 -15.94 10.62 -18.71
CA ASN A 132 -16.14 10.20 -17.31
C ASN A 132 -16.68 11.35 -16.45
N TYR A 133 -16.17 12.57 -16.62
CA TYR A 133 -16.68 13.75 -15.90
C TYR A 133 -18.09 14.15 -16.34
N LEU A 134 -18.39 14.04 -17.64
CA LEU A 134 -19.74 14.29 -18.15
C LEU A 134 -20.77 13.33 -17.54
N LEU A 135 -20.41 12.07 -17.27
CA LEU A 135 -21.31 11.12 -16.61
C LEU A 135 -21.70 11.58 -15.19
N PHE A 136 -20.79 12.24 -14.45
CA PHE A 136 -21.10 12.83 -13.15
C PHE A 136 -22.09 14.02 -13.22
N LEU A 137 -22.28 14.61 -14.40
CA LEU A 137 -23.30 15.64 -14.64
C LEU A 137 -24.60 15.05 -15.21
N ILE A 138 -24.48 14.12 -16.16
CA ILE A 138 -25.61 13.50 -16.87
C ILE A 138 -26.45 12.64 -15.92
N ILE A 139 -25.82 11.85 -15.03
CA ILE A 139 -26.54 10.93 -14.16
C ILE A 139 -27.43 11.68 -13.15
N PRO A 140 -26.96 12.73 -12.44
CA PRO A 140 -27.84 13.58 -11.64
C PRO A 140 -28.93 14.28 -12.44
N LEU A 141 -28.62 14.75 -13.66
CA LEU A 141 -29.60 15.40 -14.52
C LEU A 141 -30.73 14.44 -14.90
N LEU A 142 -30.40 13.18 -15.23
CA LEU A 142 -31.38 12.14 -15.52
C LEU A 142 -32.32 11.90 -14.33
N PHE A 143 -31.80 11.90 -13.10
CA PHE A 143 -32.64 11.82 -11.90
C PHE A 143 -33.61 13.00 -11.79
N LEU A 144 -33.15 14.23 -12.04
CA LEU A 144 -34.02 15.41 -12.01
C LEU A 144 -35.13 15.32 -13.07
N VAL A 145 -34.82 14.81 -14.27
CA VAL A 145 -35.79 14.53 -15.32
C VAL A 145 -36.82 13.48 -14.85
N LEU A 146 -36.38 12.38 -14.25
CA LEU A 146 -37.28 11.36 -13.70
C LEU A 146 -38.18 11.91 -12.58
N VAL A 147 -37.64 12.73 -11.68
CA VAL A 147 -38.43 13.41 -10.64
C VAL A 147 -39.51 14.27 -11.28
N TYR A 148 -39.18 15.03 -12.32
CA TYR A 148 -40.14 15.85 -13.06
C TYR A 148 -41.24 14.99 -13.73
N LEU A 149 -40.86 13.89 -14.39
CA LEU A 149 -41.80 12.99 -15.06
C LEU A 149 -42.73 12.29 -14.07
N PHE A 150 -42.19 11.71 -13.00
CA PHE A 150 -42.98 11.00 -11.99
C PHE A 150 -43.86 11.93 -11.14
N LYS A 151 -43.49 13.21 -11.00
CA LYS A 151 -44.38 14.23 -10.39
C LYS A 151 -45.68 14.41 -11.18
N LYS A 152 -45.70 14.16 -12.50
CA LYS A 152 -46.88 14.39 -13.37
C LYS A 152 -47.74 13.14 -13.65
N LYS A 153 -47.21 11.91 -13.60
CA LYS A 153 -47.84 10.75 -14.26
C LYS A 153 -48.12 9.48 -13.41
N VAL A 154 -47.95 9.48 -12.08
CA VAL A 154 -48.08 8.22 -11.28
C VAL A 154 -49.40 8.11 -10.48
N PRO A 155 -50.23 7.06 -10.71
CA PRO A 155 -51.44 6.76 -9.94
C PRO A 155 -51.16 6.05 -8.59
N GLU A 156 -51.93 6.39 -7.55
CA GLU A 156 -51.66 6.06 -6.12
C GLU A 156 -51.91 4.58 -5.75
N ASN A 157 -52.98 3.96 -6.26
CA ASN A 157 -53.42 2.62 -5.80
C ASN A 157 -52.61 1.44 -6.38
N PHE A 158 -51.96 1.62 -7.53
CA PHE A 158 -51.09 0.61 -8.13
C PHE A 158 -49.75 0.49 -7.39
N PHE A 159 -49.28 1.60 -6.81
CA PHE A 159 -47.97 1.72 -6.20
C PHE A 159 -47.83 0.97 -4.87
N LEU A 160 -48.80 1.11 -3.97
CA LEU A 160 -48.75 0.49 -2.64
C LEU A 160 -48.82 -1.04 -2.70
N LYS A 161 -49.67 -1.61 -3.56
CA LYS A 161 -49.80 -3.07 -3.73
C LYS A 161 -48.51 -3.67 -4.31
N THR A 162 -47.91 -2.99 -5.28
CA THR A 162 -46.65 -3.44 -5.91
C THR A 162 -45.49 -3.40 -4.93
N ILE A 163 -45.34 -2.34 -4.14
CA ILE A 163 -44.32 -2.24 -3.09
C ILE A 163 -44.49 -3.37 -2.07
N LEU A 164 -45.71 -3.60 -1.59
CA LEU A 164 -45.96 -4.64 -0.59
C LEU A 164 -45.61 -6.03 -1.15
N GLY A 165 -46.00 -6.32 -2.40
CA GLY A 165 -45.65 -7.58 -3.07
C GLY A 165 -44.14 -7.77 -3.23
N LEU A 166 -43.41 -6.74 -3.68
CA LEU A 166 -41.96 -6.77 -3.79
C LEU A 166 -41.28 -6.92 -2.43
N LEU A 167 -41.80 -6.26 -1.39
CA LEU A 167 -41.25 -6.35 -0.03
C LEU A 167 -41.44 -7.76 0.56
N VAL A 168 -42.61 -8.38 0.37
CA VAL A 168 -42.84 -9.79 0.73
C VAL A 168 -41.88 -10.71 -0.04
N LEU A 169 -41.71 -10.49 -1.34
CA LEU A 169 -40.78 -11.28 -2.16
C LEU A 169 -39.33 -11.17 -1.67
N VAL A 170 -38.86 -9.95 -1.36
CA VAL A 170 -37.51 -9.73 -0.80
C VAL A 170 -37.35 -10.46 0.53
N ILE A 171 -38.34 -10.40 1.41
CA ILE A 171 -38.31 -11.10 2.70
C ILE A 171 -38.22 -12.61 2.46
N LEU A 172 -39.08 -13.18 1.62
CA LEU A 172 -39.05 -14.62 1.31
C LEU A 172 -37.68 -15.04 0.74
N LEU A 173 -37.15 -14.32 -0.25
CA LEU A 173 -35.84 -14.65 -0.82
C LEU A 173 -34.70 -14.55 0.20
N ARG A 174 -34.74 -13.57 1.11
CA ARG A 174 -33.72 -13.40 2.15
C ARG A 174 -33.67 -14.57 3.14
N PHE A 175 -34.81 -15.19 3.44
CA PHE A 175 -34.89 -16.34 4.34
C PHE A 175 -34.64 -17.68 3.64
N PHE A 176 -35.12 -17.85 2.41
CA PHE A 176 -35.09 -19.15 1.71
C PHE A 176 -33.97 -19.31 0.68
N SER A 177 -33.29 -18.23 0.28
CA SER A 177 -32.16 -18.29 -0.67
C SER A 177 -30.89 -17.73 -0.02
N SER A 178 -29.95 -18.61 0.31
CA SER A 178 -28.63 -18.21 0.82
C SER A 178 -27.85 -17.38 -0.21
N GLU A 179 -27.98 -17.73 -1.50
CA GLU A 179 -27.35 -17.02 -2.60
C GLU A 179 -27.86 -15.57 -2.71
N PHE A 180 -29.14 -15.31 -2.43
CA PHE A 180 -29.71 -13.96 -2.46
C PHE A 180 -28.99 -12.99 -1.51
N ASN A 181 -28.36 -13.49 -0.45
CA ASN A 181 -27.66 -12.67 0.54
C ASN A 181 -26.21 -12.32 0.14
N GLU A 182 -25.67 -12.88 -0.94
CA GLU A 182 -24.30 -12.63 -1.37
C GLU A 182 -24.05 -11.15 -1.73
N ALA A 183 -22.87 -10.65 -1.35
CA ALA A 183 -22.46 -9.24 -1.54
C ALA A 183 -22.50 -8.76 -2.99
N LYS A 184 -22.34 -9.66 -3.97
CA LYS A 184 -22.36 -9.32 -5.42
C LYS A 184 -23.72 -8.80 -5.91
N TYR A 185 -24.81 -9.16 -5.20
CA TYR A 185 -26.17 -8.71 -5.52
C TYR A 185 -26.59 -7.44 -4.80
N GLN A 186 -25.89 -7.07 -3.72
CA GLN A 186 -26.28 -5.93 -2.89
C GLN A 186 -26.08 -4.61 -3.64
N ASN A 187 -26.97 -3.66 -3.39
CA ASN A 187 -26.77 -2.26 -3.77
C ASN A 187 -25.56 -1.70 -3.03
N LYS A 188 -24.75 -0.84 -3.68
CA LYS A 188 -23.43 -0.50 -3.15
C LYS A 188 -23.50 0.42 -1.93
N ILE A 189 -24.41 1.38 -1.90
CA ILE A 189 -24.65 2.20 -0.69
C ILE A 189 -25.09 1.32 0.48
N SER A 190 -25.99 0.37 0.24
CA SER A 190 -26.44 -0.56 1.28
C SER A 190 -25.30 -1.44 1.80
N PHE A 191 -24.47 -1.98 0.90
CA PHE A 191 -23.27 -2.72 1.27
C PHE A 191 -22.31 -1.86 2.09
N LEU A 192 -21.98 -0.64 1.62
CA LEU A 192 -21.07 0.28 2.32
C LEU A 192 -21.56 0.58 3.74
N ALA A 193 -22.84 0.93 3.90
CA ALA A 193 -23.42 1.23 5.19
C ALA A 193 -23.42 0.01 6.13
N THR A 194 -23.82 -1.16 5.62
CA THR A 194 -23.88 -2.39 6.42
C THR A 194 -22.48 -2.88 6.82
N ASP A 195 -21.49 -2.80 5.94
CA ASP A 195 -20.12 -3.21 6.24
C ASP A 195 -19.45 -2.26 7.25
N ILE A 196 -19.67 -0.93 7.14
CA ILE A 196 -19.20 0.03 8.15
C ILE A 196 -19.85 -0.23 9.51
N LEU A 197 -21.16 -0.52 9.54
CA LEU A 197 -21.85 -0.84 10.78
C LEU A 197 -21.33 -2.15 11.39
N LYS A 198 -21.15 -3.19 10.58
CA LYS A 198 -20.58 -4.47 11.00
C LYS A 198 -19.17 -4.27 11.58
N PHE A 199 -18.31 -3.54 10.89
CA PHE A 199 -16.97 -3.20 11.38
C PHE A 199 -16.98 -2.50 12.74
N LYS A 200 -17.87 -1.51 12.93
CA LYS A 200 -18.01 -0.82 14.21
C LYS A 200 -18.55 -1.73 15.32
N LEU A 201 -19.51 -2.59 15.02
CA LEU A 201 -20.06 -3.55 15.97
C LEU A 201 -19.03 -4.62 16.35
N ASP A 202 -18.30 -5.17 15.38
CA ASP A 202 -17.24 -6.15 15.61
C ASP A 202 -16.15 -5.55 16.52
N LYS A 203 -15.80 -4.28 16.32
CA LYS A 203 -14.85 -3.56 17.19
C LYS A 203 -15.35 -3.40 18.63
N LEU A 204 -16.66 -3.24 18.82
CA LEU A 204 -17.28 -3.16 20.15
C LEU A 204 -17.41 -4.54 20.83
N GLN A 205 -17.56 -5.61 20.04
CA GLN A 205 -17.75 -6.98 20.51
C GLN A 205 -16.44 -7.78 20.64
N THR A 206 -15.31 -7.23 20.20
CA THR A 206 -14.01 -7.89 20.30
C THR A 206 -13.72 -8.18 21.76
N HIS A 207 -13.59 -9.46 22.11
CA HIS A 207 -13.24 -9.86 23.46
C HIS A 207 -11.86 -9.31 23.80
N ASN A 208 -11.73 -8.67 24.96
CA ASN A 208 -10.43 -8.23 25.43
C ASN A 208 -9.68 -9.46 25.95
N TYR A 209 -8.50 -9.70 25.38
CA TYR A 209 -7.55 -10.64 25.97
C TYR A 209 -7.18 -10.13 27.37
N GLN A 210 -7.34 -10.98 28.37
CA GLN A 210 -6.90 -10.69 29.74
C GLN A 210 -5.65 -11.53 29.99
N PRO A 211 -4.46 -10.92 30.01
CA PRO A 211 -3.23 -11.65 30.28
C PRO A 211 -3.24 -12.17 31.72
N GLU A 212 -2.82 -13.42 31.92
CA GLU A 212 -2.32 -13.86 33.21
C GLU A 212 -0.89 -13.33 33.41
N GLU A 213 -0.40 -13.20 34.65
CA GLU A 213 0.93 -12.62 34.93
C GLU A 213 2.09 -13.31 34.16
N ALA A 214 1.95 -14.59 33.83
CA ALA A 214 2.93 -15.35 33.05
C ALA A 214 2.81 -15.19 31.51
N GLU A 215 1.72 -14.59 31.01
CA GLU A 215 1.43 -14.43 29.57
C GLU A 215 1.46 -12.98 29.09
N GLU A 216 2.15 -12.08 29.80
CA GLU A 216 2.20 -10.65 29.43
C GLU A 216 2.73 -10.43 28.00
N TYR A 217 3.62 -11.29 27.52
CA TYR A 217 4.12 -11.33 26.14
C TYR A 217 3.73 -12.65 25.45
N PRO A 218 2.50 -12.79 24.94
CA PRO A 218 1.94 -14.08 24.50
C PRO A 218 2.62 -14.67 23.25
N PHE A 219 3.44 -13.89 22.55
CA PHE A 219 4.24 -14.38 21.41
C PHE A 219 5.69 -14.71 21.77
N LEU A 220 6.15 -14.33 22.97
CA LEU A 220 7.54 -14.51 23.37
C LEU A 220 7.81 -15.98 23.69
N LYS A 221 8.75 -16.58 22.95
CA LYS A 221 9.12 -17.99 23.08
C LYS A 221 10.63 -18.17 22.91
N PRO A 222 11.25 -19.23 23.48
CA PRO A 222 12.63 -19.60 23.20
C PRO A 222 12.88 -19.67 21.69
N SER A 223 13.98 -19.09 21.23
CA SER A 223 14.28 -19.02 19.80
C SER A 223 14.50 -20.41 19.17
N GLU A 224 15.02 -21.35 19.95
CA GLU A 224 15.27 -22.76 19.60
C GLU A 224 14.00 -23.55 19.28
N GLU A 225 12.81 -23.09 19.70
CA GLU A 225 11.54 -23.73 19.33
C GLU A 225 11.26 -23.65 17.83
N THR A 226 11.84 -22.66 17.15
CA THR A 226 11.76 -22.55 15.69
C THR A 226 12.81 -23.45 15.05
N LYS A 227 12.37 -24.59 14.49
CA LYS A 227 13.26 -25.58 13.88
C LYS A 227 13.88 -25.08 12.57
N ASP A 228 15.14 -25.46 12.33
CA ASP A 228 15.77 -25.25 11.03
C ASP A 228 15.22 -26.26 10.01
N VAL A 229 14.37 -25.75 9.13
CA VAL A 229 13.76 -26.50 8.03
C VAL A 229 14.49 -26.34 6.70
N LEU A 230 15.42 -25.39 6.60
CA LEU A 230 16.13 -25.05 5.36
C LEU A 230 17.50 -25.72 5.28
N GLY A 231 18.21 -25.88 6.40
CA GLY A 231 19.55 -26.50 6.49
C GLY A 231 19.73 -27.77 5.66
N PRO A 232 18.78 -28.74 5.69
CA PRO A 232 18.87 -29.95 4.89
C PRO A 232 19.00 -29.74 3.37
N PHE A 233 18.60 -28.58 2.84
CA PHE A 233 18.62 -28.25 1.42
C PHE A 233 19.85 -27.46 0.98
N PHE A 234 20.71 -27.00 1.89
CA PHE A 234 21.84 -26.12 1.58
C PHE A 234 23.20 -26.77 1.85
N ASN A 235 24.16 -26.51 0.97
CA ASN A 235 25.59 -26.70 1.21
C ASN A 235 26.12 -25.45 1.93
N THR A 236 26.13 -25.49 3.26
CA THR A 236 26.53 -24.36 4.09
C THR A 236 28.05 -24.22 4.13
N THR A 237 28.53 -22.99 4.33
CA THR A 237 29.96 -22.67 4.45
C THR A 237 30.23 -21.95 5.78
N LEU A 238 31.50 -21.66 6.10
CA LEU A 238 31.82 -20.83 7.27
C LEU A 238 31.45 -19.35 7.08
N LYS A 239 31.37 -18.87 5.83
CA LYS A 239 31.06 -17.46 5.53
C LYS A 239 29.54 -17.28 5.48
N LYS A 240 29.02 -16.39 6.34
CA LYS A 240 27.61 -15.98 6.33
C LYS A 240 27.17 -15.54 4.92
N PRO A 241 26.03 -16.01 4.40
CA PRO A 241 25.56 -15.66 3.06
C PRO A 241 24.93 -14.27 3.04
N ASN A 242 24.93 -13.64 1.87
CA ASN A 242 24.04 -12.53 1.59
C ASN A 242 22.60 -13.04 1.44
N ILE A 243 21.64 -12.27 1.91
CA ILE A 243 20.20 -12.54 1.75
C ILE A 243 19.61 -11.44 0.87
N VAL A 244 19.01 -11.82 -0.25
CA VAL A 244 18.33 -10.91 -1.18
C VAL A 244 16.85 -11.29 -1.24
N VAL A 245 16.01 -10.47 -0.65
CA VAL A 245 14.55 -10.63 -0.68
C VAL A 245 13.98 -9.79 -1.82
N ILE A 246 13.27 -10.41 -2.75
CA ILE A 246 12.62 -9.75 -3.89
C ILE A 246 11.12 -9.93 -3.75
N VAL A 247 10.42 -8.83 -3.51
CA VAL A 247 8.97 -8.75 -3.44
C VAL A 247 8.49 -8.20 -4.78
N MET A 248 7.73 -9.01 -5.51
CA MET A 248 7.19 -8.66 -6.81
C MET A 248 5.73 -8.18 -6.70
N GLU A 249 5.52 -6.90 -6.99
CA GLU A 249 4.21 -6.23 -7.00
C GLU A 249 3.17 -7.02 -7.82
N GLY A 250 2.02 -7.30 -7.22
CA GLY A 250 0.87 -7.93 -7.87
C GLY A 250 1.10 -9.38 -8.34
N LEU A 251 2.24 -10.01 -8.04
CA LEU A 251 2.56 -11.35 -8.51
C LEU A 251 1.81 -12.43 -7.71
N GLY A 252 0.65 -12.83 -8.22
CA GLY A 252 -0.08 -14.03 -7.74
C GLY A 252 0.42 -15.34 -8.36
N THR A 253 0.21 -16.46 -7.66
CA THR A 253 0.61 -17.80 -8.15
C THR A 253 -0.06 -18.17 -9.47
N GLU A 254 -1.26 -17.63 -9.74
CA GLU A 254 -1.98 -17.92 -10.99
C GLU A 254 -1.25 -17.46 -12.26
N PHE A 255 -0.29 -16.54 -12.15
CA PHE A 255 0.48 -16.00 -13.27
C PHE A 255 1.77 -16.77 -13.56
N VAL A 256 2.09 -17.82 -12.79
CA VAL A 256 3.33 -18.60 -12.92
C VAL A 256 3.02 -20.09 -12.97
N ASP A 257 4.02 -20.87 -13.36
CA ASP A 257 4.10 -22.31 -13.16
C ASP A 257 2.95 -23.12 -13.77
N GLY A 258 2.48 -22.72 -14.96
CA GLY A 258 1.42 -23.44 -15.67
C GLY A 258 0.01 -23.26 -15.06
N ASN A 259 -0.18 -22.36 -14.09
CA ASN A 259 -1.50 -22.03 -13.55
C ASN A 259 -2.37 -21.25 -14.56
N SER A 260 -3.62 -20.96 -14.18
CA SER A 260 -4.69 -20.46 -15.06
C SER A 260 -4.31 -19.28 -15.96
N TYR A 261 -3.53 -18.33 -15.44
CA TYR A 261 -3.13 -17.09 -16.10
C TYR A 261 -1.62 -17.05 -16.45
N SER A 262 -0.95 -18.20 -16.44
CA SER A 262 0.48 -18.33 -16.73
C SER A 262 0.83 -18.16 -18.22
N GLY A 263 2.13 -18.15 -18.52
CA GLY A 263 2.66 -18.00 -19.89
C GLY A 263 3.26 -16.63 -20.20
N PHE A 264 3.28 -15.72 -19.22
CA PHE A 264 3.77 -14.34 -19.36
C PHE A 264 4.91 -14.02 -18.37
N THR A 265 5.47 -15.04 -17.73
CA THR A 265 6.54 -14.97 -16.72
C THR A 265 7.61 -16.06 -16.97
N PRO A 266 8.11 -16.20 -18.22
CA PRO A 266 8.94 -17.35 -18.61
C PRO A 266 10.25 -17.49 -17.81
N TYR A 267 10.85 -16.39 -17.33
CA TYR A 267 12.05 -16.47 -16.51
C TYR A 267 11.75 -16.99 -15.11
N LEU A 268 10.70 -16.47 -14.46
CA LEU A 268 10.22 -16.98 -13.17
C LEU A 268 9.85 -18.46 -13.25
N ASP A 269 9.12 -18.88 -14.29
CA ASP A 269 8.75 -20.28 -14.51
C ASP A 269 10.00 -21.18 -14.55
N ASN A 270 11.02 -20.76 -15.29
CA ASN A 270 12.31 -21.47 -15.32
C ASN A 270 13.00 -21.44 -13.94
N LEU A 271 13.02 -20.30 -13.25
CA LEU A 271 13.67 -20.14 -11.95
C LEU A 271 13.01 -21.01 -10.87
N ILE A 272 11.68 -21.20 -10.91
CA ILE A 272 10.94 -22.09 -10.02
C ILE A 272 11.48 -23.52 -10.10
N THR A 273 11.80 -24.02 -11.30
CA THR A 273 12.39 -25.36 -11.47
C THR A 273 13.77 -25.53 -10.83
N GLN A 274 14.46 -24.41 -10.59
CA GLN A 274 15.80 -24.32 -10.02
C GLN A 274 15.80 -24.01 -8.52
N SER A 275 14.62 -23.99 -7.88
CA SER A 275 14.43 -23.46 -6.53
C SER A 275 13.82 -24.46 -5.55
N LEU A 276 13.81 -24.09 -4.28
CA LEU A 276 12.81 -24.57 -3.32
C LEU A 276 11.52 -23.77 -3.55
N TYR A 277 10.40 -24.41 -3.83
CA TYR A 277 9.14 -23.75 -4.22
C TYR A 277 7.96 -24.22 -3.37
N TRP A 278 7.21 -23.28 -2.80
CA TRP A 278 5.97 -23.54 -2.08
C TRP A 278 4.78 -23.23 -2.99
N GLU A 279 4.07 -24.28 -3.39
CA GLU A 279 2.90 -24.18 -4.27
C GLU A 279 1.73 -23.48 -3.57
N ASN A 280 1.60 -23.70 -2.26
CA ASN A 280 0.47 -23.27 -1.44
C ASN A 280 0.87 -22.18 -0.44
N PHE A 281 1.46 -21.10 -0.96
CA PHE A 281 1.96 -20.01 -0.14
C PHE A 281 1.03 -18.80 -0.17
N VAL A 282 0.79 -18.17 0.98
CA VAL A 282 -0.13 -17.02 1.08
C VAL A 282 0.52 -15.76 1.61
N SER A 283 0.18 -14.64 1.01
CA SER A 283 0.41 -13.33 1.59
C SER A 283 -0.52 -13.11 2.76
N ASN A 284 -0.03 -12.40 3.78
CA ASN A 284 -0.84 -12.11 4.96
C ASN A 284 -1.77 -10.90 4.75
N THR A 285 -1.53 -10.12 3.69
CA THR A 285 -2.36 -8.97 3.31
C THR A 285 -2.75 -9.00 1.84
N GLY A 286 -3.94 -8.49 1.55
CA GLY A 286 -4.48 -8.41 0.18
C GLY A 286 -4.04 -7.16 -0.61
N ARG A 287 -3.07 -6.42 -0.07
CA ARG A 287 -2.45 -5.18 -0.57
C ARG A 287 -1.04 -5.08 0.01
N THR A 288 -0.18 -4.23 -0.55
CA THR A 288 1.25 -4.09 -0.21
C THR A 288 1.53 -3.67 1.24
N PHE A 289 0.65 -2.87 1.89
CA PHE A 289 0.91 -2.27 3.21
C PHE A 289 1.35 -3.23 4.34
N GLY A 290 1.03 -4.52 4.25
CA GLY A 290 1.37 -5.50 5.29
C GLY A 290 2.60 -6.36 5.00
N ILE A 291 3.25 -6.17 3.85
CA ILE A 291 4.30 -7.08 3.39
C ILE A 291 5.52 -7.07 4.30
N LEU A 292 6.12 -5.90 4.59
CA LEU A 292 7.35 -5.84 5.38
C LEU A 292 7.17 -6.32 6.82
N PRO A 293 6.12 -5.90 7.56
CA PRO A 293 5.88 -6.42 8.91
C PRO A 293 5.67 -7.94 8.93
N SER A 294 4.92 -8.49 7.96
CA SER A 294 4.63 -9.92 7.93
C SER A 294 5.86 -10.74 7.50
N LEU A 295 6.48 -10.38 6.39
CA LEU A 295 7.57 -11.13 5.75
C LEU A 295 8.88 -11.08 6.53
N LEU A 296 9.24 -9.89 7.04
CA LEU A 296 10.53 -9.67 7.69
C LEU A 296 10.44 -9.70 9.20
N GLY A 297 9.28 -9.42 9.77
CA GLY A 297 9.11 -9.37 11.22
C GLY A 297 8.19 -10.44 11.80
N SER A 298 7.46 -11.20 10.98
CA SER A 298 6.44 -12.13 11.47
C SER A 298 5.51 -11.46 12.50
N LEU A 299 5.10 -10.23 12.21
CA LEU A 299 4.43 -9.35 13.19
C LEU A 299 2.91 -9.49 13.16
N PRO A 300 2.22 -9.21 14.28
CA PRO A 300 0.77 -9.07 14.32
C PRO A 300 0.29 -7.88 13.49
N PHE A 301 -1.01 -7.84 13.21
CA PHE A 301 -1.63 -6.79 12.39
C PHE A 301 -2.11 -5.58 13.20
N GLY A 302 -2.57 -5.80 14.43
CA GLY A 302 -3.40 -4.84 15.16
C GLY A 302 -4.72 -4.50 14.44
N ASP A 303 -5.41 -3.46 14.92
CA ASP A 303 -6.75 -3.08 14.44
C ASP A 303 -6.81 -2.47 13.04
N THR A 304 -5.70 -1.86 12.58
CA THR A 304 -5.66 -1.07 11.33
C THR A 304 -4.65 -1.61 10.31
N GLY A 305 -3.86 -2.61 10.68
CA GLY A 305 -2.63 -2.98 9.97
C GLY A 305 -1.40 -2.37 10.66
N PHE A 306 -0.29 -3.12 10.68
CA PHE A 306 0.86 -2.82 11.55
C PHE A 306 1.49 -1.45 11.25
N LEU A 307 1.66 -1.12 9.97
CA LEU A 307 2.22 0.18 9.54
C LEU A 307 1.30 1.37 9.87
N GLU A 308 0.01 1.11 10.09
CA GLU A 308 -0.99 2.13 10.41
C GLU A 308 -1.18 2.39 11.91
N LEU A 309 -0.51 1.60 12.76
CA LEU A 309 -0.56 1.80 14.21
C LEU A 309 -0.05 3.19 14.59
N LYS A 310 -0.74 3.84 15.52
CA LYS A 310 -0.37 5.19 15.99
C LYS A 310 1.03 5.22 16.61
N LYS A 311 1.35 4.18 17.38
CA LYS A 311 2.66 3.92 17.97
C LYS A 311 3.12 2.55 17.50
N ALA A 312 4.32 2.47 16.96
CA ALA A 312 4.93 1.19 16.62
C ALA A 312 5.31 0.48 17.94
N PRO A 313 4.74 -0.69 18.25
CA PRO A 313 5.13 -1.47 19.42
C PRO A 313 6.59 -1.97 19.31
N ALA A 314 7.21 -2.33 20.43
CA ALA A 314 8.53 -2.93 20.49
C ALA A 314 8.57 -4.26 19.71
N HIS A 315 9.41 -4.35 18.67
CA HIS A 315 9.41 -5.53 17.79
C HIS A 315 10.77 -5.85 17.17
N LEU A 316 10.89 -7.11 16.74
CA LEU A 316 12.01 -7.62 15.96
C LEU A 316 11.67 -7.67 14.46
N SER A 317 12.68 -7.57 13.62
CA SER A 317 12.61 -7.98 12.22
C SER A 317 13.97 -8.49 11.75
N LEU A 318 14.01 -9.16 10.59
CA LEU A 318 15.26 -9.56 9.97
C LEU A 318 16.21 -8.37 9.77
N PHE A 319 15.72 -7.14 9.58
CA PHE A 319 16.60 -5.98 9.50
C PHE A 319 17.38 -5.76 10.79
N ASN A 320 16.71 -5.58 11.94
CA ASN A 320 17.42 -5.25 13.17
C ASN A 320 18.19 -6.46 13.74
N VAL A 321 17.65 -7.67 13.59
CA VAL A 321 18.28 -8.91 14.06
C VAL A 321 19.56 -9.22 13.29
N LEU A 322 19.54 -9.16 11.96
CA LEU A 322 20.76 -9.44 11.17
C LEU A 322 21.76 -8.29 11.28
N LYS A 323 21.30 -7.04 11.37
CA LYS A 323 22.18 -5.88 11.58
C LYS A 323 23.00 -6.01 12.87
N ALA A 324 22.36 -6.49 13.95
CA ALA A 324 23.03 -6.75 15.22
C ALA A 324 24.18 -7.76 15.09
N ASP A 325 24.02 -8.73 14.19
CA ASP A 325 25.00 -9.77 13.87
C ASP A 325 26.01 -9.33 12.79
N GLY A 326 26.00 -8.05 12.41
CA GLY A 326 26.98 -7.42 11.54
C GLY A 326 26.61 -7.38 10.05
N TYR A 327 25.35 -7.68 9.69
CA TYR A 327 24.88 -7.49 8.32
C TYR A 327 24.69 -6.02 7.97
N THR A 328 25.04 -5.65 6.73
CA THR A 328 24.60 -4.39 6.13
C THR A 328 23.17 -4.55 5.62
N THR A 329 22.26 -3.65 6.00
CA THR A 329 20.84 -3.74 5.66
C THR A 329 20.41 -2.70 4.63
N SER A 330 19.64 -3.11 3.63
CA SER A 330 19.19 -2.21 2.57
C SER A 330 17.73 -2.46 2.19
N TYR A 331 17.00 -1.39 1.90
CA TYR A 331 15.69 -1.42 1.29
C TYR A 331 15.70 -0.62 -0.02
N TYR A 332 15.18 -1.23 -1.08
CA TYR A 332 15.13 -0.67 -2.43
C TYR A 332 13.69 -0.64 -2.92
N THR A 333 13.27 0.49 -3.47
CA THR A 333 12.00 0.63 -4.19
C THR A 333 12.09 1.74 -5.23
N GLY A 334 11.22 1.70 -6.25
CA GLY A 334 11.09 2.76 -7.24
C GLY A 334 10.20 3.92 -6.79
N THR A 335 9.38 3.74 -5.75
CA THR A 335 8.40 4.74 -5.26
C THR A 335 8.89 5.48 -4.01
N GLN A 336 8.12 6.45 -3.51
CA GLN A 336 8.43 7.12 -2.25
C GLN A 336 8.13 6.19 -1.07
N SER A 337 9.13 5.95 -0.20
CA SER A 337 8.94 5.10 0.98
C SER A 337 8.02 5.72 2.06
N SER A 338 7.63 6.99 1.91
CA SER A 338 6.60 7.61 2.75
C SER A 338 5.18 7.09 2.45
N PHE A 339 4.94 6.56 1.25
CA PHE A 339 3.69 5.89 0.92
C PHE A 339 3.51 4.66 1.82
N ASP A 340 2.29 4.44 2.30
CA ASP A 340 1.95 3.38 3.26
C ASP A 340 2.82 3.35 4.54
N LYS A 341 3.46 4.48 4.89
CA LYS A 341 4.32 4.63 6.08
C LYS A 341 5.46 3.61 6.15
N ILE A 342 5.90 3.07 5.01
CA ILE A 342 7.00 2.08 4.93
C ILE A 342 8.27 2.62 5.60
N VAL A 343 8.61 3.89 5.34
CA VAL A 343 9.79 4.56 5.92
C VAL A 343 9.79 4.51 7.44
N ASN A 344 8.63 4.59 8.11
CA ASN A 344 8.56 4.53 9.57
C ASN A 344 9.00 3.17 10.10
N PHE A 345 8.64 2.08 9.40
CA PHE A 345 9.08 0.73 9.76
C PHE A 345 10.57 0.55 9.51
N LEU A 346 11.08 1.06 8.38
CA LEU A 346 12.50 0.97 8.04
C LEU A 346 13.38 1.74 9.03
N GLU A 347 12.95 2.94 9.44
CA GLU A 347 13.65 3.74 10.46
C GLU A 347 13.60 3.10 11.84
N TYR A 348 12.43 2.58 12.24
CA TYR A 348 12.30 1.86 13.50
C TYR A 348 13.29 0.68 13.56
N ASN A 349 13.42 -0.05 12.45
CA ASN A 349 14.32 -1.19 12.33
C ASN A 349 15.78 -0.82 12.01
N ASN A 350 16.10 0.49 12.00
CA ASN A 350 17.44 1.02 11.79
C ASN A 350 18.09 0.47 10.51
N VAL A 351 17.38 0.47 9.38
CA VAL A 351 17.92 0.04 8.09
C VAL A 351 19.06 0.99 7.65
N ASP A 352 20.22 0.45 7.27
CA ASP A 352 21.41 1.27 6.92
C ASP A 352 21.18 2.11 5.67
N PHE A 353 20.60 1.50 4.63
CA PHE A 353 20.39 2.15 3.35
C PHE A 353 18.93 2.03 2.92
N ILE A 354 18.21 3.14 2.94
CA ILE A 354 16.88 3.27 2.31
C ILE A 354 17.08 3.97 0.95
N ILE A 355 16.82 3.25 -0.14
CA ILE A 355 16.93 3.72 -1.52
C ILE A 355 15.52 3.75 -2.13
N ASP A 356 14.86 4.88 -1.97
CA ASP A 356 13.53 5.14 -2.54
C ASP A 356 13.64 6.13 -3.71
N GLU A 357 12.49 6.56 -4.25
CA GLU A 357 12.39 7.47 -5.41
C GLU A 357 13.37 8.67 -5.36
N ASN A 358 13.62 9.22 -4.17
CA ASN A 358 14.44 10.42 -4.00
C ASN A 358 15.94 10.19 -4.24
N LYS A 359 16.37 8.92 -4.34
CA LYS A 359 17.78 8.53 -4.52
C LYS A 359 18.11 8.04 -5.94
N TYR A 360 17.23 8.29 -6.90
CA TYR A 360 17.49 8.04 -8.32
C TYR A 360 17.92 9.34 -8.99
N GLY A 361 19.13 9.33 -9.55
CA GLY A 361 19.72 10.50 -10.20
C GLY A 361 19.18 10.74 -11.61
N PRO A 362 19.63 11.82 -12.27
CA PRO A 362 19.13 12.23 -13.59
C PRO A 362 19.36 11.19 -14.70
N SER A 363 20.25 10.22 -14.50
CA SER A 363 20.50 9.11 -15.43
C SER A 363 19.45 8.00 -15.41
N TYR A 364 18.49 8.05 -14.48
CA TYR A 364 17.42 7.07 -14.34
C TYR A 364 16.13 7.62 -14.94
N ILE A 365 15.39 6.76 -15.64
CA ILE A 365 14.14 7.16 -16.31
C ILE A 365 12.97 6.78 -15.40
N LYS A 366 12.29 7.78 -14.84
CA LYS A 366 11.05 7.60 -14.09
C LYS A 366 9.92 7.20 -15.04
N THR A 367 8.97 6.36 -14.62
CA THR A 367 7.79 6.12 -15.45
C THR A 367 7.05 7.44 -15.65
N GLY A 368 6.62 7.70 -16.89
CA GLY A 368 5.57 8.70 -17.10
C GLY A 368 4.29 8.24 -16.39
N GLY A 369 3.35 9.15 -16.18
CA GLY A 369 2.01 8.75 -15.80
C GLY A 369 1.00 9.78 -16.26
N VAL A 370 -0.24 9.60 -15.81
CA VAL A 370 -1.33 10.40 -16.31
C VAL A 370 -1.39 11.74 -15.58
N ASP A 371 -1.60 12.83 -16.33
CA ASP A 371 -1.73 14.18 -15.79
C ASP A 371 -0.54 14.64 -14.91
N GLY A 372 0.67 14.10 -15.18
CA GLY A 372 1.91 14.44 -14.48
C GLY A 372 2.18 13.63 -13.21
N PHE A 373 1.25 12.76 -12.77
CA PHE A 373 1.49 11.82 -11.67
C PHE A 373 2.43 10.68 -12.13
N SER A 374 3.26 10.16 -11.23
CA SER A 374 4.06 8.97 -11.48
C SER A 374 4.26 8.17 -10.20
N TRP A 375 4.07 6.86 -10.27
CA TRP A 375 4.32 5.95 -9.16
C TRP A 375 5.79 5.87 -8.77
N GLY A 376 6.73 6.09 -9.70
CA GLY A 376 8.14 5.90 -9.41
C GLY A 376 8.98 5.44 -10.60
N TYR A 377 10.09 4.80 -10.29
CA TYR A 377 10.99 4.19 -11.27
C TYR A 377 10.54 2.76 -11.59
N PRO A 378 10.58 2.34 -12.86
CA PRO A 378 10.19 0.99 -13.26
C PRO A 378 11.23 -0.04 -12.81
N ASP A 379 10.83 -1.32 -12.82
CA ASP A 379 11.57 -2.43 -12.23
C ASP A 379 12.99 -2.54 -12.82
N ALA A 380 13.16 -2.31 -14.13
CA ALA A 380 14.47 -2.33 -14.78
C ALA A 380 15.44 -1.27 -14.22
N GLU A 381 14.96 -0.03 -14.01
CA GLU A 381 15.77 1.05 -13.43
C GLU A 381 16.03 0.81 -11.95
N MET A 382 15.05 0.27 -11.21
CA MET A 382 15.24 -0.14 -9.82
C MET A 382 16.31 -1.23 -9.69
N PHE A 383 16.24 -2.30 -10.48
CA PHE A 383 17.25 -3.36 -10.43
C PHE A 383 18.64 -2.87 -10.85
N LYS A 384 18.72 -1.99 -11.85
CA LYS A 384 19.98 -1.30 -12.22
C LYS A 384 20.52 -0.48 -11.05
N LYS A 385 19.65 0.24 -10.33
CA LYS A 385 20.02 1.00 -9.13
C LYS A 385 20.56 0.08 -8.04
N VAL A 386 19.90 -1.06 -7.79
CA VAL A 386 20.38 -2.09 -6.85
C VAL A 386 21.82 -2.46 -7.20
N ILE A 387 22.06 -3.01 -8.41
CA ILE A 387 23.39 -3.44 -8.86
C ILE A 387 24.44 -2.34 -8.72
N SER A 388 24.12 -1.09 -9.09
CA SER A 388 25.06 0.03 -9.02
C SER A 388 25.55 0.37 -7.61
N THR A 389 24.76 0.04 -6.59
CA THR A 389 25.02 0.40 -5.19
C THR A 389 25.60 -0.74 -4.35
N LEU A 390 25.58 -1.99 -4.83
CA LEU A 390 26.07 -3.13 -4.04
C LEU A 390 27.60 -3.13 -3.89
N LYS A 391 28.34 -2.53 -4.84
CA LYS A 391 29.81 -2.49 -4.82
C LYS A 391 30.39 -1.77 -3.59
N ASP A 392 29.63 -0.81 -3.04
CA ASP A 392 30.08 0.07 -1.95
C ASP A 392 29.64 -0.46 -0.56
N LYS A 393 29.02 -1.65 -0.51
CA LYS A 393 28.41 -2.19 0.72
C LYS A 393 29.19 -3.38 1.26
N LYS A 394 29.38 -3.39 2.58
CA LYS A 394 30.09 -4.44 3.30
C LYS A 394 29.25 -5.70 3.45
N GLU A 395 29.81 -6.86 3.15
CA GLU A 395 29.21 -8.18 3.40
C GLU A 395 29.37 -8.65 4.87
N PRO A 396 28.46 -9.52 5.38
CA PRO A 396 27.26 -10.02 4.71
C PRO A 396 26.15 -8.97 4.64
N ARG A 397 25.16 -9.17 3.75
CA ARG A 397 24.12 -8.17 3.46
C ARG A 397 22.72 -8.75 3.50
N LEU A 398 21.75 -7.95 3.95
CA LEU A 398 20.32 -8.16 3.74
C LEU A 398 19.82 -7.05 2.83
N ASP A 399 19.47 -7.41 1.58
CA ASP A 399 18.81 -6.50 0.65
C ASP A 399 17.35 -6.90 0.48
N VAL A 400 16.45 -5.95 0.70
CA VAL A 400 15.03 -6.12 0.42
C VAL A 400 14.66 -5.20 -0.74
N ILE A 401 14.13 -5.78 -1.81
CA ILE A 401 13.79 -5.11 -3.06
C ILE A 401 12.29 -5.27 -3.29
N ALA A 402 11.56 -4.16 -3.31
CA ALA A 402 10.12 -4.15 -3.60
C ALA A 402 9.88 -3.52 -4.97
N THR A 403 9.47 -4.34 -5.94
CA THR A 403 9.16 -3.89 -7.30
C THR A 403 7.90 -3.02 -7.34
N LEU A 404 7.61 -2.40 -8.48
CA LEU A 404 6.55 -1.40 -8.59
C LEU A 404 5.71 -1.53 -9.86
N THR A 405 6.29 -2.04 -10.95
CA THR A 405 5.77 -1.79 -12.30
C THR A 405 4.42 -2.46 -12.57
N ASN A 406 4.17 -3.62 -11.96
CA ASN A 406 2.94 -4.40 -12.12
C ASN A 406 1.76 -3.86 -11.28
N HIS A 407 1.52 -2.55 -11.41
CA HIS A 407 0.50 -1.79 -10.68
C HIS A 407 -0.31 -0.92 -11.65
N GLU A 408 -1.59 -0.66 -11.32
CA GLU A 408 -2.45 0.22 -12.12
C GLU A 408 -1.87 1.65 -12.16
N PRO A 409 -1.88 2.36 -13.32
CA PRO A 409 -2.56 2.04 -14.58
C PRO A 409 -1.68 1.29 -15.61
N PHE A 410 -0.71 0.48 -15.18
CA PHE A 410 0.14 -0.35 -16.04
C PHE A 410 0.91 0.48 -17.09
N VAL A 411 1.56 1.55 -16.62
CA VAL A 411 2.40 2.44 -17.45
C VAL A 411 3.86 2.14 -17.20
N PHE A 412 4.58 1.77 -18.25
CA PHE A 412 5.99 1.40 -18.19
C PHE A 412 6.69 1.66 -19.53
N PRO A 413 8.03 1.76 -19.56
CA PRO A 413 8.78 1.98 -20.80
C PRO A 413 8.54 0.87 -21.83
N GLU A 414 8.47 1.26 -23.11
CA GLU A 414 8.34 0.32 -24.24
C GLU A 414 7.05 -0.54 -24.19
N LYS A 415 5.97 -0.05 -23.56
CA LYS A 415 4.68 -0.76 -23.42
C LYS A 415 4.18 -1.37 -24.72
N GLU A 416 4.21 -0.62 -25.83
CA GLU A 416 3.74 -1.10 -27.14
C GLU A 416 4.55 -2.30 -27.65
N MET A 417 5.84 -2.39 -27.31
CA MET A 417 6.67 -3.54 -27.67
C MET A 417 6.23 -4.79 -26.90
N TYR A 418 5.98 -4.67 -25.60
CA TYR A 418 5.54 -5.79 -24.78
C TYR A 418 4.11 -6.22 -25.11
N GLU A 419 3.22 -5.30 -25.46
CA GLU A 419 1.90 -5.66 -25.99
C GLU A 419 1.99 -6.47 -27.28
N LYS A 420 2.89 -6.12 -28.20
CA LYS A 420 3.15 -6.93 -29.40
C LYS A 420 3.71 -8.31 -29.07
N LYS A 421 4.49 -8.45 -27.98
CA LYS A 421 4.95 -9.77 -27.49
C LYS A 421 3.77 -10.60 -26.98
N VAL A 422 2.82 -10.00 -26.26
CA VAL A 422 1.57 -10.68 -25.85
C VAL A 422 0.81 -11.17 -27.08
N ASP A 423 0.62 -10.32 -28.10
CA ASP A 423 -0.05 -10.71 -29.34
C ASP A 423 0.66 -11.87 -30.05
N SER A 424 1.99 -11.90 -29.99
CA SER A 424 2.81 -12.96 -30.58
C SER A 424 2.65 -14.28 -29.82
N ILE A 425 2.68 -14.23 -28.48
CA ILE A 425 2.44 -15.39 -27.60
C ILE A 425 1.04 -15.98 -27.84
N LEU A 426 0.03 -15.13 -27.96
CA LEU A 426 -1.36 -15.55 -28.22
C LEU A 426 -1.55 -16.21 -29.59
N LYS A 427 -0.70 -15.93 -30.58
CA LYS A 427 -0.74 -16.58 -31.91
C LYS A 427 -0.09 -17.96 -31.95
N THR A 428 0.66 -18.34 -30.91
CA THR A 428 1.29 -19.67 -30.85
C THR A 428 0.27 -20.78 -30.60
N SER A 429 0.72 -22.04 -30.74
CA SER A 429 -0.03 -23.24 -30.37
C SER A 429 -0.08 -23.49 -28.86
N GLN A 430 0.46 -22.59 -28.03
CA GLN A 430 0.40 -22.69 -26.58
C GLN A 430 -1.06 -22.67 -26.10
N THR A 431 -1.36 -23.57 -25.17
CA THR A 431 -2.63 -23.62 -24.43
C THR A 431 -2.53 -22.74 -23.19
N PHE A 432 -3.59 -21.98 -22.92
CA PHE A 432 -3.73 -21.15 -21.72
C PHE A 432 -4.84 -21.73 -20.84
N GLY A 433 -4.76 -21.52 -19.52
CA GLY A 433 -5.80 -21.95 -18.59
C GLY A 433 -7.08 -21.13 -18.68
N VAL A 434 -7.06 -20.00 -19.41
CA VAL A 434 -8.22 -19.15 -19.70
C VAL A 434 -8.37 -18.86 -21.20
N PRO A 435 -9.56 -18.46 -21.67
CA PRO A 435 -9.76 -18.10 -23.07
C PRO A 435 -8.84 -16.96 -23.53
N LYS A 436 -8.22 -17.08 -24.73
CA LYS A 436 -7.33 -16.05 -25.30
C LYS A 436 -7.98 -14.65 -25.32
N LYS A 437 -9.29 -14.56 -25.57
CA LYS A 437 -10.05 -13.30 -25.57
C LYS A 437 -9.99 -12.55 -24.24
N GLU A 438 -9.95 -13.28 -23.12
CA GLU A 438 -9.85 -12.70 -21.79
C GLU A 438 -8.47 -12.05 -21.58
N ILE A 439 -7.42 -12.70 -22.10
CA ILE A 439 -6.05 -12.17 -22.10
C ILE A 439 -5.98 -10.91 -22.97
N GLU A 440 -6.53 -10.96 -24.20
CA GLU A 440 -6.59 -9.81 -25.12
C GLU A 440 -7.27 -8.59 -24.51
N ASN A 441 -8.38 -8.79 -23.77
CA ASN A 441 -9.12 -7.71 -23.13
C ASN A 441 -8.36 -7.03 -21.98
N LYS A 442 -7.30 -7.66 -21.46
CA LYS A 442 -6.46 -7.15 -20.38
C LYS A 442 -4.97 -7.14 -20.79
N LYS A 443 -4.70 -6.94 -22.09
CA LYS A 443 -3.37 -7.07 -22.71
C LYS A 443 -2.25 -6.33 -21.98
N GLU A 444 -2.54 -5.13 -21.47
CA GLU A 444 -1.56 -4.30 -20.74
C GLU A 444 -1.04 -4.97 -19.46
N ILE A 445 -1.87 -5.75 -18.76
CA ILE A 445 -1.48 -6.48 -17.55
C ILE A 445 -0.43 -7.53 -17.90
N TYR A 446 -0.70 -8.35 -18.92
CA TYR A 446 0.23 -9.39 -19.37
C TYR A 446 1.52 -8.82 -19.97
N ALA A 447 1.42 -7.67 -20.65
CA ALA A 447 2.58 -6.94 -21.13
C ALA A 447 3.46 -6.45 -19.95
N THR A 448 2.82 -6.02 -18.86
CA THR A 448 3.52 -5.61 -17.64
C THR A 448 4.19 -6.79 -16.93
N LEU A 449 3.50 -7.94 -16.84
CA LEU A 449 4.10 -9.18 -16.31
C LEU A 449 5.37 -9.58 -17.08
N LEU A 450 5.33 -9.53 -18.43
CA LEU A 450 6.50 -9.79 -19.26
C LEU A 450 7.64 -8.78 -19.01
N TYR A 451 7.31 -7.50 -18.78
CA TYR A 451 8.29 -6.47 -18.47
C TYR A 451 8.96 -6.71 -17.12
N SER A 452 8.17 -7.00 -16.07
CA SER A 452 8.68 -7.29 -14.73
C SER A 452 9.50 -8.58 -14.70
N ASP A 453 9.06 -9.65 -15.38
CA ASP A 453 9.79 -10.90 -15.51
C ASP A 453 11.13 -10.72 -16.24
N HIS A 454 11.12 -9.97 -17.35
CA HIS A 454 12.36 -9.65 -18.09
C HIS A 454 13.31 -8.75 -17.27
N SER A 455 12.77 -7.84 -16.47
CA SER A 455 13.56 -7.00 -15.56
C SER A 455 14.24 -7.84 -14.48
N LEU A 456 13.51 -8.80 -13.88
CA LEU A 456 14.08 -9.77 -12.94
C LEU A 456 15.15 -10.65 -13.60
N LYS A 457 14.93 -11.11 -14.83
CA LYS A 457 15.94 -11.87 -15.59
C LYS A 457 17.24 -11.07 -15.70
N ASN A 458 17.17 -9.82 -16.15
CA ASN A 458 18.34 -8.96 -16.33
C ASN A 458 19.05 -8.69 -14.99
N PHE A 459 18.29 -8.51 -13.91
CA PHE A 459 18.83 -8.39 -12.57
C PHE A 459 19.63 -9.63 -12.16
N MET A 460 19.02 -10.81 -12.26
CA MET A 460 19.64 -12.07 -11.85
C MET A 460 20.85 -12.42 -12.72
N GLU A 461 20.82 -12.14 -14.03
CA GLU A 461 21.96 -12.30 -14.93
C GLU A 461 23.11 -11.34 -14.61
N SER A 462 22.79 -10.10 -14.22
CA SER A 462 23.79 -9.12 -13.77
C SER A 462 24.37 -9.52 -12.42
N TYR A 463 23.53 -9.99 -11.49
CA TYR A 463 23.96 -10.45 -10.16
C TYR A 463 24.85 -11.69 -10.28
N ARG A 464 24.53 -12.64 -11.18
CA ARG A 464 25.33 -13.86 -11.41
C ARG A 464 26.79 -13.58 -11.77
N ARG A 465 27.11 -12.39 -12.28
CA ARG A 465 28.48 -11.96 -12.63
C ARG A 465 29.28 -11.43 -11.44
N ARG A 466 28.65 -11.25 -10.28
CA ARG A 466 29.31 -10.76 -9.06
C ARG A 466 30.03 -11.89 -8.34
N GLU A 467 31.14 -11.52 -7.68
CA GLU A 467 31.95 -12.45 -6.88
C GLU A 467 31.16 -13.06 -5.71
N ASP A 468 30.18 -12.34 -5.19
CA ASP A 468 29.37 -12.75 -4.04
C ASP A 468 28.17 -13.65 -4.40
N PHE A 469 27.87 -13.86 -5.68
CA PHE A 469 26.70 -14.64 -6.13
C PHE A 469 26.66 -16.06 -5.57
N ASN A 470 27.81 -16.75 -5.51
CA ASN A 470 27.90 -18.13 -5.04
C ASN A 470 27.59 -18.30 -3.55
N ASN A 471 27.60 -17.21 -2.78
CA ASN A 471 27.27 -17.18 -1.35
C ASN A 471 26.07 -16.26 -1.07
N THR A 472 25.05 -16.34 -1.92
CA THR A 472 23.82 -15.53 -1.81
C THR A 472 22.58 -16.42 -1.85
N ILE A 473 21.61 -16.11 -1.00
CA ILE A 473 20.29 -16.72 -0.94
C ILE A 473 19.27 -15.69 -1.42
N PHE A 474 18.50 -16.05 -2.45
CA PHE A 474 17.42 -15.23 -2.99
C PHE A 474 16.09 -15.77 -2.47
N VAL A 475 15.30 -14.91 -1.85
CA VAL A 475 13.92 -15.20 -1.41
C VAL A 475 12.99 -14.36 -2.28
N ILE A 476 12.22 -14.99 -3.16
CA ILE A 476 11.38 -14.28 -4.15
C ILE A 476 9.93 -14.63 -3.88
N THR A 477 9.08 -13.61 -3.76
CA THR A 477 7.64 -13.78 -3.52
C THR A 477 6.83 -12.63 -4.12
N GLY A 478 5.52 -12.82 -4.30
CA GLY A 478 4.60 -11.71 -4.53
C GLY A 478 4.18 -11.04 -3.22
N ASP A 479 3.79 -9.77 -3.29
CA ASP A 479 3.19 -9.08 -2.13
C ASP A 479 1.71 -9.45 -1.96
N HIS A 480 0.96 -9.49 -3.06
CA HIS A 480 -0.41 -10.00 -3.18
C HIS A 480 -0.72 -10.34 -4.65
N ARG A 481 -1.86 -10.98 -4.89
CA ARG A 481 -2.34 -11.22 -6.25
C ARG A 481 -2.94 -9.94 -6.85
N LEU A 482 -2.61 -9.64 -8.10
CA LEU A 482 -3.19 -8.53 -8.86
C LEU A 482 -4.74 -8.59 -8.89
N ILE A 483 -5.39 -7.45 -8.64
CA ILE A 483 -6.84 -7.36 -8.41
C ILE A 483 -7.67 -7.21 -9.71
N PRO A 484 -7.25 -6.43 -10.73
CA PRO A 484 -7.98 -6.28 -12.01
C PRO A 484 -8.21 -7.54 -12.86
N VAL A 485 -7.72 -8.70 -12.44
CA VAL A 485 -7.99 -10.00 -13.07
C VAL A 485 -9.04 -10.73 -12.24
N GLU A 486 -10.00 -11.44 -12.85
CA GLU A 486 -11.05 -12.14 -12.09
C GLU A 486 -10.43 -13.16 -11.12
N GLN A 487 -10.89 -13.19 -9.87
CA GLN A 487 -10.40 -14.11 -8.85
C GLN A 487 -11.23 -15.40 -8.87
N LYS A 488 -10.57 -16.57 -8.87
CA LYS A 488 -11.27 -17.86 -8.87
C LYS A 488 -12.08 -18.10 -7.59
N ASP A 489 -11.59 -17.62 -6.46
CA ASP A 489 -12.23 -17.78 -5.15
C ASP A 489 -11.78 -16.71 -4.13
N LYS A 490 -12.13 -16.91 -2.84
CA LYS A 490 -11.84 -15.96 -1.75
C LYS A 490 -10.37 -15.98 -1.29
N LEU A 491 -9.68 -17.10 -1.46
CA LEU A 491 -8.30 -17.29 -1.04
C LEU A 491 -7.31 -16.72 -2.07
N CYS A 492 -7.72 -16.75 -3.34
CA CYS A 492 -6.95 -16.36 -4.50
C CYS A 492 -6.21 -15.01 -4.36
N ARG A 493 -6.82 -14.01 -3.71
CA ARG A 493 -6.20 -12.71 -3.44
C ARG A 493 -4.85 -12.80 -2.73
N PHE A 494 -4.74 -13.77 -1.83
CA PHE A 494 -3.58 -13.97 -0.97
C PHE A 494 -2.62 -14.99 -1.56
N HIS A 495 -2.99 -15.76 -2.59
CA HIS A 495 -2.14 -16.80 -3.13
C HIS A 495 -1.02 -16.22 -3.99
N VAL A 496 0.20 -16.25 -3.46
CA VAL A 496 1.42 -15.70 -4.09
C VAL A 496 2.51 -16.77 -4.10
N PRO A 497 3.42 -16.78 -5.09
CA PRO A 497 4.50 -17.76 -5.09
C PRO A 497 5.50 -17.45 -3.98
N LEU A 498 6.14 -18.47 -3.42
CA LEU A 498 7.39 -18.32 -2.68
C LEU A 498 8.40 -19.29 -3.28
N LEU A 499 9.53 -18.75 -3.73
CA LEU A 499 10.69 -19.54 -4.11
C LEU A 499 11.95 -19.05 -3.40
N ILE A 500 12.76 -20.01 -2.96
CA ILE A 500 14.11 -19.77 -2.44
C ILE A 500 15.10 -20.36 -3.44
N TYR A 501 15.88 -19.48 -4.07
CA TYR A 501 16.92 -19.82 -5.03
C TYR A 501 18.30 -19.53 -4.43
N SER A 502 19.26 -20.44 -4.65
CA SER A 502 20.66 -20.18 -4.33
C SER A 502 21.57 -21.15 -5.08
N PRO A 503 22.77 -20.73 -5.52
CA PRO A 503 23.82 -21.64 -5.97
C PRO A 503 24.24 -22.67 -4.91
N MET A 504 23.93 -22.40 -3.64
CA MET A 504 24.25 -23.28 -2.50
C MET A 504 23.23 -24.42 -2.32
N LEU A 505 22.14 -24.47 -3.10
CA LEU A 505 21.14 -25.53 -2.98
C LEU A 505 21.74 -26.90 -3.36
N LYS A 506 21.59 -27.88 -2.47
CA LYS A 506 21.91 -29.30 -2.70
C LYS A 506 20.97 -29.94 -3.72
N LYS A 507 19.70 -29.52 -3.68
CA LYS A 507 18.62 -30.04 -4.52
C LYS A 507 17.49 -29.00 -4.58
N THR A 508 16.75 -29.04 -5.66
CA THR A 508 15.49 -28.32 -5.81
C THR A 508 14.35 -29.14 -5.21
N GLN A 509 13.27 -28.49 -4.81
CA GLN A 509 12.15 -29.19 -4.16
C GLN A 509 10.85 -28.38 -4.27
N ARG A 510 9.75 -29.11 -4.45
CA ARG A 510 8.39 -28.57 -4.31
C ARG A 510 7.75 -28.98 -2.99
N PHE A 511 7.03 -28.05 -2.38
CA PHE A 511 6.29 -28.23 -1.15
C PHE A 511 4.82 -27.89 -1.37
N LYS A 512 3.94 -28.77 -0.88
CA LYS A 512 2.47 -28.63 -0.96
C LYS A 512 1.85 -28.23 0.38
N SER A 513 2.66 -28.14 1.43
CA SER A 513 2.24 -27.53 2.68
C SER A 513 1.83 -26.08 2.48
N ILE A 514 0.85 -25.66 3.28
CA ILE A 514 0.46 -24.27 3.39
C ILE A 514 1.47 -23.55 4.29
N SER A 515 1.97 -22.40 3.85
CA SER A 515 2.77 -21.46 4.67
C SER A 515 2.47 -20.03 4.26
N SER A 516 2.87 -19.03 5.06
CA SER A 516 2.62 -17.62 4.76
C SER A 516 3.86 -16.73 4.92
N HIS A 517 3.75 -15.44 4.58
CA HIS A 517 4.82 -14.46 4.82
C HIS A 517 5.31 -14.48 6.28
N LEU A 518 4.44 -14.72 7.25
CA LEU A 518 4.80 -14.86 8.68
C LEU A 518 5.83 -15.96 8.96
N ASP A 519 5.94 -16.96 8.09
CA ASP A 519 6.81 -18.12 8.30
C ASP A 519 8.22 -17.92 7.72
N VAL A 520 8.45 -16.85 6.93
CA VAL A 520 9.74 -16.61 6.26
C VAL A 520 10.81 -16.12 7.24
N ALA A 521 10.54 -15.04 7.99
CA ALA A 521 11.47 -14.51 8.99
C ALA A 521 11.96 -15.57 10.00
N PRO A 522 11.09 -16.34 10.68
CA PRO A 522 11.53 -17.41 11.58
C PRO A 522 12.39 -18.47 10.88
N SER A 523 12.10 -18.82 9.63
CA SER A 523 12.87 -19.82 8.88
C SER A 523 14.26 -19.35 8.52
N ILE A 524 14.40 -18.11 8.02
CA ILE A 524 15.70 -17.53 7.68
C ILE A 524 16.55 -17.36 8.94
N TYR A 525 15.94 -16.86 10.02
CA TYR A 525 16.64 -16.71 11.30
C TYR A 525 17.12 -18.06 11.87
N SER A 526 16.25 -19.07 11.90
CA SER A 526 16.61 -20.41 12.39
C SER A 526 17.68 -21.07 11.52
N PHE A 527 17.58 -20.92 10.19
CA PHE A 527 18.62 -21.39 9.28
C PHE A 527 19.98 -20.73 9.55
N LEU A 528 20.02 -19.41 9.72
CA LEU A 528 21.28 -18.69 9.95
C LEU A 528 21.92 -19.06 11.29
N THR A 529 21.12 -19.10 12.36
CA THR A 529 21.58 -19.45 13.72
C THR A 529 22.10 -20.87 13.84
N ASN A 530 21.49 -21.84 13.15
CA ASN A 530 21.91 -23.24 13.25
C ASN A 530 23.10 -23.59 12.34
N ASN A 531 23.40 -22.79 11.31
CA ASN A 531 24.38 -23.16 10.29
C ASN A 531 25.60 -22.23 10.18
N TYR A 532 25.59 -21.07 10.84
CA TYR A 532 26.68 -20.10 10.79
C TYR A 532 27.02 -19.58 12.18
N SER A 533 28.17 -18.92 12.32
CA SER A 533 28.58 -18.26 13.56
C SER A 533 27.74 -17.02 13.85
N PHE A 534 26.49 -17.21 14.27
CA PHE A 534 25.48 -16.20 14.52
C PHE A 534 25.07 -16.30 16.00
N GLU A 535 25.15 -15.21 16.75
CA GLU A 535 24.75 -15.21 18.16
C GLU A 535 23.22 -15.22 18.29
N PRO A 536 22.60 -16.32 18.76
CA PRO A 536 21.15 -16.40 18.80
C PRO A 536 20.59 -15.55 19.94
N LEU A 537 19.50 -14.84 19.66
CA LEU A 537 18.62 -14.30 20.68
C LEU A 537 18.07 -15.43 21.55
N LYS A 538 17.98 -15.24 22.87
CA LYS A 538 17.40 -16.23 23.78
C LYS A 538 15.93 -16.50 23.47
N GLN A 539 15.18 -15.43 23.18
CA GLN A 539 13.75 -15.50 22.88
C GLN A 539 13.41 -14.61 21.68
N THR A 540 12.39 -15.03 20.93
CA THR A 540 11.82 -14.32 19.79
C THR A 540 10.31 -14.20 19.97
N ALA A 541 9.67 -13.30 19.21
CA ALA A 541 8.22 -13.08 19.25
C ALA A 541 7.55 -13.28 17.89
N TRP A 542 8.07 -14.21 17.08
CA TRP A 542 7.52 -14.51 15.76
C TRP A 542 6.10 -15.08 15.87
N LEU A 543 5.16 -14.49 15.15
CA LEU A 543 3.79 -14.99 15.05
C LEU A 543 3.74 -16.33 14.28
N GLY A 544 4.55 -16.44 13.23
CA GLY A 544 4.78 -17.68 12.48
C GLY A 544 5.65 -18.68 13.25
N ILE A 545 5.67 -19.91 12.74
CA ILE A 545 6.42 -21.03 13.36
C ILE A 545 7.51 -21.61 12.44
N GLY A 546 7.79 -20.94 11.33
CA GLY A 546 8.72 -21.39 10.29
C GLY A 546 8.02 -22.11 9.15
N LEU A 547 8.65 -22.21 7.99
CA LEU A 547 8.08 -22.77 6.77
C LEU A 547 7.86 -24.27 6.94
N ASP A 548 6.75 -24.78 6.42
CA ASP A 548 6.53 -26.22 6.36
C ASP A 548 7.08 -26.76 5.04
N THR A 549 8.02 -27.71 5.11
CA THR A 549 8.74 -28.30 3.97
C THR A 549 8.23 -29.70 3.62
N THR A 550 6.98 -30.04 3.95
CA THR A 550 6.39 -31.30 3.48
C THR A 550 5.97 -31.24 2.01
N ARG A 551 6.03 -32.38 1.34
CA ARG A 551 5.59 -32.56 -0.05
C ARG A 551 4.10 -32.86 -0.16
N ASN A 552 3.45 -33.20 0.95
CA ASN A 552 2.03 -33.51 1.00
C ASN A 552 1.23 -32.26 1.38
N PHE A 553 0.00 -32.18 0.85
CA PHE A 553 -0.92 -31.13 1.26
C PHE A 553 -1.24 -31.27 2.74
N ARG A 554 -1.00 -30.19 3.50
CA ARG A 554 -1.44 -30.01 4.89
C ARG A 554 -1.29 -28.54 5.28
N ASN A 555 -1.87 -28.18 6.40
CA ASN A 555 -1.59 -26.92 7.09
C ASN A 555 -1.40 -27.17 8.58
N ILE A 556 -0.28 -26.68 9.12
CA ILE A 556 0.02 -26.69 10.56
C ILE A 556 -0.08 -25.29 11.19
N HIS A 557 -0.37 -24.27 10.37
CA HIS A 557 -0.38 -22.86 10.76
C HIS A 557 -1.80 -22.36 11.06
N LYS A 558 -1.85 -21.30 11.86
CA LYS A 558 -3.03 -20.47 12.07
C LYS A 558 -2.77 -19.12 11.41
N ILE A 559 -3.36 -18.88 10.24
CA ILE A 559 -2.96 -17.75 9.38
C ILE A 559 -4.08 -16.71 9.34
N GLY A 560 -3.82 -15.56 9.96
CA GLY A 560 -4.66 -14.36 9.77
C GLY A 560 -4.39 -13.72 8.42
N LEU A 561 -5.47 -13.32 7.73
CA LEU A 561 -5.44 -12.73 6.40
C LEU A 561 -6.23 -11.41 6.41
N MET A 562 -5.52 -10.30 6.21
CA MET A 562 -6.10 -8.94 6.21
C MET A 562 -6.32 -8.44 4.78
N ARG A 563 -7.58 -8.34 4.35
CA ARG A 563 -7.94 -7.98 2.97
C ARG A 563 -7.48 -6.57 2.56
N TYR A 564 -7.50 -5.65 3.51
CA TYR A 564 -7.23 -4.22 3.39
C TYR A 564 -6.93 -3.65 4.78
N LYS A 565 -6.48 -2.39 4.89
CA LYS A 565 -6.17 -1.73 6.19
C LYS A 565 -7.33 -1.86 7.18
N GLY A 566 -7.12 -2.62 8.27
CA GLY A 566 -8.12 -2.92 9.30
C GLY A 566 -9.16 -4.00 8.96
N GLY A 567 -9.06 -4.62 7.79
CA GLY A 567 -9.95 -5.66 7.30
C GLY A 567 -9.46 -7.08 7.59
N LEU A 568 -9.11 -7.40 8.84
CA LEU A 568 -8.76 -8.77 9.25
C LEU A 568 -10.03 -9.63 9.30
N LYS A 569 -10.42 -10.15 8.13
CA LYS A 569 -11.72 -10.82 7.89
C LYS A 569 -11.60 -12.30 7.55
N ASP A 570 -10.39 -12.76 7.26
CA ASP A 570 -10.11 -14.11 6.77
C ASP A 570 -9.12 -14.84 7.69
N PHE A 571 -9.31 -16.15 7.86
CA PHE A 571 -8.47 -16.96 8.74
C PHE A 571 -8.36 -18.40 8.21
N ILE A 572 -7.13 -18.88 8.02
CA ILE A 572 -6.86 -20.28 7.68
C ILE A 572 -6.60 -21.06 8.97
N TYR A 573 -7.36 -22.13 9.17
CA TYR A 573 -7.25 -23.05 10.30
C TYR A 573 -7.34 -24.49 9.80
N GLY A 574 -6.23 -25.24 9.89
CA GLY A 574 -6.14 -26.55 9.24
C GLY A 574 -6.44 -26.44 7.74
N GLU A 575 -7.26 -27.33 7.20
CA GLU A 575 -7.72 -27.30 5.79
C GLU A 575 -8.97 -26.42 5.57
N TYR A 576 -9.23 -25.45 6.45
CA TYR A 576 -10.40 -24.59 6.36
C TYR A 576 -10.03 -23.12 6.22
N LEU A 577 -10.79 -22.41 5.40
CA LEU A 577 -10.79 -20.96 5.32
C LEU A 577 -12.10 -20.43 5.92
N PHE A 578 -11.99 -19.66 7.00
CA PHE A 578 -13.06 -18.77 7.43
C PHE A 578 -12.95 -17.46 6.65
N SER A 579 -14.05 -17.02 6.06
CA SER A 579 -14.08 -15.83 5.21
C SER A 579 -15.36 -15.03 5.42
N ASP A 580 -15.26 -13.91 6.13
CA ASP A 580 -16.37 -12.95 6.36
C ASP A 580 -17.66 -13.57 6.94
N GLY A 581 -17.52 -14.63 7.74
CA GLY A 581 -18.63 -15.34 8.39
C GLY A 581 -18.97 -16.71 7.78
N ASP A 582 -18.48 -16.98 6.57
CA ASP A 582 -18.67 -18.26 5.88
C ASP A 582 -17.47 -19.19 6.07
N LEU A 583 -17.72 -20.50 6.01
CA LEU A 583 -16.69 -21.54 6.10
C LEU A 583 -16.48 -22.21 4.74
N TYR A 584 -15.22 -22.40 4.38
CA TYR A 584 -14.78 -23.07 3.17
C TYR A 584 -13.79 -24.17 3.50
N LYS A 585 -13.80 -25.26 2.74
CA LYS A 585 -12.73 -26.27 2.76
C LYS A 585 -11.72 -25.95 1.65
N ILE A 586 -10.44 -26.01 1.99
CA ILE A 586 -9.31 -25.89 1.05
C ILE A 586 -8.94 -27.31 0.61
N ASP A 587 -8.89 -27.56 -0.69
CA ASP A 587 -8.47 -28.84 -1.24
C ASP A 587 -6.98 -28.88 -1.61
N SER A 588 -6.49 -30.05 -2.04
CA SER A 588 -5.08 -30.24 -2.42
C SER A 588 -4.64 -29.48 -3.67
N THR A 589 -5.59 -28.93 -4.44
CA THR A 589 -5.34 -28.02 -5.57
C THR A 589 -5.37 -26.55 -5.13
N PHE A 590 -5.51 -26.30 -3.83
CA PHE A 590 -5.57 -24.98 -3.22
C PHE A 590 -6.77 -24.15 -3.71
N GLU A 591 -7.87 -24.83 -4.01
CA GLU A 591 -9.16 -24.22 -4.30
C GLU A 591 -10.06 -24.30 -3.07
N THR A 592 -11.02 -23.37 -2.98
CA THR A 592 -11.94 -23.29 -1.85
C THR A 592 -13.38 -23.55 -2.23
N HIS A 593 -14.04 -24.43 -1.47
CA HIS A 593 -15.44 -24.80 -1.65
C HIS A 593 -16.23 -24.51 -0.38
N LYS A 594 -17.35 -23.78 -0.50
CA LYS A 594 -18.19 -23.44 0.65
C LYS A 594 -18.78 -24.70 1.27
N ILE A 595 -18.73 -24.80 2.60
CA ILE A 595 -19.27 -25.94 3.34
C ILE A 595 -20.17 -25.48 4.49
N ASN A 596 -21.17 -26.30 4.83
CA ASN A 596 -22.03 -26.09 5.99
C ASN A 596 -21.61 -27.07 7.10
N ASN A 597 -20.75 -26.63 8.01
CA ASN A 597 -20.34 -27.40 9.18
C ASN A 597 -20.31 -26.47 10.41
N GLU A 598 -21.42 -26.44 11.16
CA GLU A 598 -21.60 -25.51 12.28
C GLU A 598 -20.58 -25.73 13.41
N LYS A 599 -20.22 -26.99 13.69
CA LYS A 599 -19.22 -27.33 14.71
C LYS A 599 -17.85 -26.75 14.35
N MET A 600 -17.40 -26.99 13.11
CA MET A 600 -16.12 -26.46 12.62
C MET A 600 -16.16 -24.94 12.51
N LEU A 601 -17.26 -24.36 12.02
CA LEU A 601 -17.42 -22.91 11.95
C LEU A 601 -17.28 -22.27 13.34
N LYS A 602 -17.87 -22.87 14.38
CA LYS A 602 -17.73 -22.39 15.77
C LYS A 602 -16.30 -22.50 16.28
N GLU A 603 -15.60 -23.59 15.96
CA GLU A 603 -14.19 -23.81 16.34
C GLU A 603 -13.25 -22.80 15.68
N VAL A 604 -13.34 -22.67 14.35
CA VAL A 604 -12.52 -21.72 13.57
C VAL A 604 -12.80 -20.29 14.01
N LYS A 605 -14.09 -19.94 14.20
CA LYS A 605 -14.47 -18.60 14.70
C LYS A 605 -13.87 -18.34 16.08
N LYS A 606 -13.93 -19.31 17.01
CA LYS A 606 -13.32 -19.17 18.33
C LYS A 606 -11.81 -18.91 18.22
N SER A 607 -11.09 -19.73 17.45
CA SER A 607 -9.65 -19.54 17.26
C SER A 607 -9.31 -18.22 16.58
N PHE A 608 -10.18 -17.72 15.70
CA PHE A 608 -9.99 -16.43 15.04
C PHE A 608 -10.24 -15.24 15.98
N GLU A 609 -11.26 -15.30 16.84
CA GLU A 609 -11.48 -14.28 17.87
C GLU A 609 -10.32 -14.23 18.87
N GLU A 610 -9.78 -15.38 19.29
CA GLU A 610 -8.58 -15.46 20.13
C GLU A 610 -7.37 -14.82 19.41
N PHE A 611 -7.15 -15.17 18.14
CA PHE A 611 -6.08 -14.57 17.33
C PHE A 611 -6.20 -13.04 17.26
N LYS A 612 -7.41 -12.51 17.00
CA LYS A 612 -7.68 -11.07 16.95
C LYS A 612 -7.47 -10.38 18.30
N ALA A 613 -7.94 -11.00 19.38
CA ALA A 613 -7.82 -10.46 20.73
C ALA A 613 -6.34 -10.31 21.14
N ILE A 614 -5.51 -11.32 20.87
CA ILE A 614 -4.06 -11.26 21.15
C ILE A 614 -3.38 -10.22 20.26
N ASN A 615 -3.67 -10.20 18.95
CA ASN A 615 -3.12 -9.22 18.01
C ASN A 615 -3.39 -7.78 18.47
N LYS A 616 -4.61 -7.50 18.90
CA LYS A 616 -5.01 -6.19 19.43
C LYS A 616 -4.27 -5.87 20.73
N TYR A 617 -4.27 -6.79 21.69
CA TYR A 617 -3.60 -6.60 22.98
C TYR A 617 -2.12 -6.26 22.82
N VAL A 618 -1.35 -7.09 22.10
CA VAL A 618 0.11 -6.88 22.01
C VAL A 618 0.49 -5.61 21.26
N THR A 619 -0.36 -5.17 20.32
CA THR A 619 -0.11 -3.93 19.55
C THR A 619 -0.52 -2.68 20.32
N GLU A 620 -1.64 -2.72 21.06
CA GLU A 620 -2.12 -1.58 21.86
C GLU A 620 -1.31 -1.39 23.16
N GLN A 621 -0.89 -2.48 23.79
CA GLN A 621 -0.20 -2.46 25.10
C GLN A 621 1.32 -2.50 24.98
N ASP A 622 1.88 -2.52 23.77
CA ASP A 622 3.32 -2.56 23.54
C ASP A 622 3.97 -3.86 24.07
N LYS A 623 3.30 -5.00 23.83
CA LYS A 623 3.63 -6.32 24.39
C LYS A 623 3.97 -7.39 23.34
N ILE A 624 4.57 -6.97 22.22
CA ILE A 624 5.11 -7.93 21.23
C ILE A 624 6.46 -8.47 21.70
N TYR A 625 7.39 -7.59 22.05
CA TYR A 625 8.73 -7.96 22.51
C TYR A 625 9.18 -7.08 23.68
N PRO A 626 9.85 -7.62 24.72
CA PRO A 626 10.34 -6.81 25.82
C PRO A 626 11.44 -5.83 25.33
N ASP A 627 11.27 -4.55 25.63
CA ASP A 627 12.01 -3.44 25.03
C ASP A 627 13.42 -3.31 25.63
N VAL A 628 14.40 -4.17 25.26
CA VAL A 628 15.78 -4.06 25.82
C VAL A 628 16.96 -4.57 24.96
N ILE A 629 16.86 -4.77 23.63
CA ILE A 629 18.01 -5.32 22.87
C ILE A 629 18.74 -4.32 21.95
N TYR A 630 18.15 -3.17 21.59
CA TYR A 630 18.80 -2.23 20.66
C TYR A 630 18.80 -0.77 21.15
N GLU A 631 19.94 -0.31 21.67
CA GLU A 631 20.20 1.00 22.28
C GLU A 631 20.06 2.24 21.34
N LYS A 632 19.55 2.11 20.12
CA LYS A 632 19.41 3.26 19.19
C LYS A 632 18.06 3.27 18.48
N LYS A 633 16.99 3.38 19.25
CA LYS A 633 15.68 3.80 18.72
C LYS A 633 15.79 5.27 18.34
N GLN A 634 15.49 5.63 17.09
CA GLN A 634 15.26 7.02 16.75
C GLN A 634 13.92 7.42 17.38
N GLU A 635 13.95 8.02 18.56
CA GLU A 635 12.72 8.37 19.28
C GLU A 635 11.95 9.45 18.52
N LYS A 636 10.67 9.16 18.24
CA LYS A 636 9.73 10.19 17.77
C LYS A 636 9.59 11.26 18.83
N ILE A 637 9.47 12.52 18.39
CA ILE A 637 9.28 13.65 19.30
C ILE A 637 7.96 13.48 20.04
N GLN A 638 7.98 13.50 21.38
CA GLN A 638 6.78 13.46 22.20
C GLN A 638 6.23 14.87 22.36
N PHE A 639 4.98 15.09 21.94
CA PHE A 639 4.31 16.39 22.07
C PHE A 639 3.55 16.47 23.39
N THR A 640 3.71 17.59 24.09
CA THR A 640 2.90 17.93 25.27
C THR A 640 1.42 18.08 24.90
N GLU A 641 0.50 17.93 25.86
CA GLU A 641 -0.94 18.10 25.60
C GLU A 641 -1.28 19.46 24.98
N ARG A 642 -0.58 20.51 25.40
CA ARG A 642 -0.71 21.88 24.86
C ARG A 642 -0.32 21.92 23.39
N GLU A 643 0.83 21.35 23.04
CA GLU A 643 1.30 21.26 21.65
C GLU A 643 0.34 20.43 20.79
N GLN A 644 -0.15 19.29 21.30
CA GLN A 644 -1.13 18.47 20.60
C GLN A 644 -2.44 19.23 20.31
N LYS A 645 -2.87 20.13 21.21
CA LYS A 645 -4.04 20.98 20.98
C LYS A 645 -3.79 21.99 19.85
N VAL A 646 -2.61 22.61 19.82
CA VAL A 646 -2.21 23.53 18.74
C VAL A 646 -2.12 22.79 17.41
N ILE A 647 -1.43 21.66 17.37
CA ILE A 647 -1.28 20.81 16.18
C ILE A 647 -2.67 20.44 15.65
N ARG A 648 -3.58 19.93 16.49
CA ARG A 648 -4.94 19.57 16.06
C ARG A 648 -5.69 20.75 15.44
N GLY A 649 -5.66 21.92 16.08
CA GLY A 649 -6.34 23.11 15.58
C GLY A 649 -5.84 23.58 14.22
N VAL A 650 -4.58 23.32 13.88
CA VAL A 650 -3.99 23.69 12.57
C VAL A 650 -4.20 22.60 11.53
N THR A 651 -3.99 21.34 11.89
CA THR A 651 -3.83 20.21 10.96
C THR A 651 -5.12 19.51 10.56
N GLU A 652 -6.23 19.76 11.26
CA GLU A 652 -7.51 19.15 10.94
C GLU A 652 -7.94 19.44 9.49
N GLY A 653 -8.23 18.37 8.76
CA GLY A 653 -8.67 18.40 7.36
C GLY A 653 -7.61 18.80 6.34
N LYS A 654 -6.33 18.87 6.70
CA LYS A 654 -5.24 19.32 5.81
C LYS A 654 -4.25 18.21 5.48
N THR A 655 -3.69 18.29 4.28
CA THR A 655 -2.52 17.53 3.84
C THR A 655 -1.26 18.02 4.55
N PHE A 656 -0.21 17.21 4.57
CA PHE A 656 1.07 17.61 5.16
C PHE A 656 1.70 18.80 4.41
N ASP A 657 1.48 18.90 3.09
CA ASP A 657 1.98 20.01 2.28
C ASP A 657 1.28 21.33 2.65
N GLU A 658 -0.04 21.30 2.88
CA GLU A 658 -0.78 22.46 3.39
C GLU A 658 -0.30 22.85 4.80
N VAL A 659 -0.04 21.87 5.67
CA VAL A 659 0.52 22.13 7.01
C VAL A 659 1.94 22.72 6.89
N PHE A 660 2.74 22.26 5.94
CA PHE A 660 4.05 22.82 5.65
C PHE A 660 3.96 24.28 5.19
N LEU A 661 3.00 24.62 4.32
CA LEU A 661 2.78 26.02 3.91
C LEU A 661 2.45 26.92 5.10
N ILE A 662 1.65 26.43 6.06
CA ILE A 662 1.36 27.15 7.31
C ILE A 662 2.64 27.29 8.15
N ALA A 663 3.43 26.22 8.30
CA ALA A 663 4.70 26.26 9.01
C ALA A 663 5.66 27.28 8.40
N ARG A 664 5.70 27.33 7.06
CA ARG A 664 6.49 28.30 6.29
C ARG A 664 6.04 29.72 6.56
N SER A 665 4.74 30.04 6.47
CA SER A 665 4.22 31.37 6.80
C SER A 665 4.65 31.79 8.20
N LYS A 666 4.40 30.93 9.21
CA LYS A 666 4.80 31.18 10.60
C LYS A 666 6.29 31.50 10.75
N ALA A 667 7.15 30.78 10.04
CA ALA A 667 8.59 31.02 10.08
C ALA A 667 8.97 32.43 9.59
N PHE A 668 8.33 32.90 8.51
CA PHE A 668 8.56 34.22 7.94
C PHE A 668 7.87 35.35 8.73
N ASP A 669 6.76 35.04 9.40
CA ASP A 669 6.03 35.97 10.29
C ASP A 669 6.72 36.12 11.67
N GLY A 670 7.83 35.42 11.91
CA GLY A 670 8.61 35.47 13.17
C GLY A 670 8.22 34.42 14.22
N ASP A 671 7.13 33.67 14.03
CA ASP A 671 6.73 32.53 14.87
C ASP A 671 7.56 31.27 14.55
N ARG A 672 8.86 31.34 14.79
CA ARG A 672 9.81 30.23 14.53
C ARG A 672 9.54 29.01 15.40
N ALA A 673 9.03 29.20 16.63
CA ALA A 673 8.67 28.11 17.53
C ALA A 673 7.45 27.33 16.99
N GLY A 674 6.39 28.03 16.58
CA GLY A 674 5.23 27.41 15.94
C GLY A 674 5.57 26.73 14.62
N ALA A 675 6.44 27.33 13.81
CA ALA A 675 6.94 26.70 12.58
C ALA A 675 7.66 25.38 12.86
N ARG A 676 8.58 25.35 13.83
CA ARG A 676 9.30 24.14 14.22
C ARG A 676 8.39 23.06 14.80
N LEU A 677 7.38 23.44 15.60
CA LEU A 677 6.38 22.50 16.12
C LEU A 677 5.63 21.79 14.99
N LEU A 678 5.20 22.54 13.95
CA LEU A 678 4.54 21.95 12.79
C LEU A 678 5.50 21.10 11.95
N CYS A 679 6.75 21.52 11.79
CA CYS A 679 7.78 20.69 11.14
C CYS A 679 8.01 19.37 11.90
N ASP A 680 8.05 19.40 13.23
CA ASP A 680 8.19 18.21 14.07
C ASP A 680 7.01 17.27 13.93
N PHE A 681 5.79 17.82 13.88
CA PHE A 681 4.60 17.03 13.59
C PHE A 681 4.69 16.37 12.22
N ILE A 682 5.08 17.12 11.18
CA ILE A 682 5.25 16.58 9.84
C ILE A 682 6.30 15.47 9.84
N LEU A 683 7.49 15.70 10.41
CA LEU A 683 8.60 14.75 10.36
C LEU A 683 8.38 13.48 11.20
N ASN A 684 7.60 13.56 12.28
CA ASN A 684 7.17 12.38 13.06
C ASN A 684 6.26 11.43 12.25
N ASN A 685 5.54 11.96 11.27
CA ASN A 685 4.59 11.22 10.43
C ASN A 685 5.18 10.88 9.05
N MET A 686 5.87 11.83 8.42
CA MET A 686 6.56 11.72 7.14
C MET A 686 8.05 12.07 7.31
N PRO A 687 8.87 11.14 7.78
CA PRO A 687 10.30 11.36 7.93
C PRO A 687 10.98 11.78 6.62
N ASN A 688 10.47 11.43 5.44
CA ASN A 688 11.06 11.87 4.17
C ASN A 688 10.61 13.25 3.67
N HIS A 689 9.84 14.03 4.44
CA HIS A 689 9.49 15.39 4.00
C HIS A 689 10.71 16.31 3.97
N ALA A 690 11.22 16.62 2.77
CA ALA A 690 12.43 17.42 2.58
C ALA A 690 12.22 18.85 3.11
N ASP A 691 11.18 19.53 2.63
CA ASP A 691 10.99 20.96 2.91
C ASP A 691 10.75 21.26 4.38
N ALA A 692 9.98 20.42 5.09
CA ALA A 692 9.79 20.56 6.53
C ALA A 692 11.12 20.41 7.30
N ARG A 693 11.98 19.49 6.88
CA ARG A 693 13.32 19.31 7.47
C ARG A 693 14.23 20.50 7.17
N ILE A 694 14.22 20.99 5.93
CA ILE A 694 15.00 22.14 5.52
C ILE A 694 14.53 23.39 6.25
N LEU A 695 13.22 23.65 6.33
CA LEU A 695 12.64 24.77 7.06
C LEU A 695 12.98 24.70 8.56
N LYS A 696 12.92 23.52 9.18
CA LYS A 696 13.38 23.32 10.56
C LYS A 696 14.87 23.65 10.71
N GLY A 697 15.71 23.20 9.77
CA GLY A 697 17.14 23.53 9.74
C GLY A 697 17.41 25.03 9.56
N ARG A 698 16.70 25.70 8.64
CA ARG A 698 16.81 27.14 8.38
C ARG A 698 16.39 27.96 9.61
N THR A 699 15.25 27.64 10.23
CA THR A 699 14.77 28.35 11.43
C THR A 699 15.69 28.16 12.64
N LEU A 700 16.31 26.99 12.81
CA LEU A 700 17.35 26.77 13.82
C LEU A 700 18.62 27.59 13.51
N SER A 701 19.00 27.68 12.24
CA SER A 701 20.15 28.51 11.80
C SER A 701 19.91 29.99 12.07
N TRP A 702 18.69 30.49 11.83
CA TRP A 702 18.30 31.87 12.13
C TRP A 702 18.33 32.22 13.62
N ASP A 703 18.24 31.21 14.49
CA ASP A 703 18.36 31.34 15.96
C ASP A 703 19.78 31.04 16.47
N GLY A 704 20.76 30.86 15.57
CA GLY A 704 22.15 30.56 15.93
C GLY A 704 22.41 29.12 16.40
N ARG A 705 21.43 28.22 16.30
CA ARG A 705 21.54 26.79 16.70
C ARG A 705 22.19 25.96 15.59
N TYR A 706 23.39 26.33 15.17
CA TYR A 706 24.04 25.79 13.96
C TYR A 706 24.31 24.28 14.01
N LYS A 707 24.73 23.72 15.16
CA LYS A 707 25.02 22.27 15.26
C LYS A 707 23.78 21.40 14.99
N GLU A 708 22.63 21.82 15.53
CA GLU A 708 21.37 21.10 15.36
C GLU A 708 20.81 21.28 13.94
N ALA A 709 20.94 22.50 13.41
CA ALA A 709 20.58 22.78 12.03
C ALA A 709 21.43 21.98 11.04
N GLU A 710 22.74 21.88 11.25
CA GLU A 710 23.67 21.14 10.40
C GLU A 710 23.29 19.67 10.32
N LYS A 711 22.98 19.04 11.47
CA LYS A 711 22.51 17.64 11.53
C LYS A 711 21.26 17.43 10.68
N LEU A 712 20.28 18.34 10.75
CA LEU A 712 19.03 18.24 9.99
C LEU A 712 19.26 18.46 8.51
N LEU A 713 20.07 19.45 8.12
CA LEU A 713 20.30 19.79 6.72
C LEU A 713 21.20 18.76 6.01
N LEU A 714 22.20 18.20 6.69
CA LEU A 714 22.96 17.05 6.17
C LEU A 714 22.06 15.84 5.96
N ASN A 715 21.15 15.57 6.91
CA ASN A 715 20.16 14.50 6.73
C ASN A 715 19.16 14.79 5.61
N ALA A 716 18.89 16.06 5.29
CA ALA A 716 18.07 16.43 4.12
C ALA A 716 18.80 16.09 2.81
N VAL A 717 20.10 16.42 2.71
CA VAL A 717 20.94 16.05 1.55
C VAL A 717 21.05 14.53 1.40
N GLU A 718 21.28 13.81 2.50
CA GLU A 718 21.38 12.34 2.48
C GLU A 718 20.10 11.66 1.96
N ARG A 719 18.93 12.19 2.32
CA ARG A 719 17.63 11.66 1.90
C ARG A 719 17.24 12.10 0.49
N HIS A 720 17.61 13.32 0.13
CA HIS A 720 17.25 13.97 -1.13
C HIS A 720 18.51 14.52 -1.82
N PRO A 721 19.44 13.67 -2.27
CA PRO A 721 20.73 14.11 -2.81
C PRO A 721 20.61 14.92 -4.10
N PHE A 722 19.47 14.82 -4.79
CA PHE A 722 19.18 15.56 -6.03
C PHE A 722 18.32 16.81 -5.79
N TYR A 723 18.04 17.17 -4.54
CA TYR A 723 17.26 18.35 -4.19
C TYR A 723 18.17 19.51 -3.79
N ASP A 724 18.12 20.59 -4.55
CA ASP A 724 19.06 21.70 -4.49
C ASP A 724 18.91 22.57 -3.23
N ASP A 725 17.67 22.81 -2.76
CA ASP A 725 17.41 23.69 -1.61
C ASP A 725 18.13 23.22 -0.32
N ALA A 726 18.32 21.91 -0.16
CA ALA A 726 19.08 21.36 0.97
C ALA A 726 20.55 21.82 0.96
N TYR A 727 21.19 21.83 -0.21
CA TYR A 727 22.56 22.33 -0.38
C TYR A 727 22.63 23.84 -0.16
N VAL A 728 21.68 24.60 -0.72
CA VAL A 728 21.61 26.05 -0.54
C VAL A 728 21.48 26.40 0.95
N ALA A 729 20.61 25.69 1.67
CA ALA A 729 20.43 25.86 3.11
C ALA A 729 21.71 25.53 3.92
N LEU A 730 22.44 24.46 3.57
CA LEU A 730 23.72 24.14 4.20
C LEU A 730 24.77 25.22 3.95
N LEU A 731 24.84 25.74 2.73
CA LEU A 731 25.77 26.80 2.36
C LEU A 731 25.47 28.10 3.12
N ASP A 732 24.19 28.44 3.30
CA ASP A 732 23.76 29.56 4.17
C ASP A 732 24.19 29.34 5.62
N LEU A 733 23.96 28.14 6.16
CA LEU A 733 24.35 27.78 7.52
C LEU A 733 25.87 27.93 7.72
N TYR A 734 26.68 27.39 6.82
CA TYR A 734 28.13 27.46 6.92
C TYR A 734 28.65 28.88 6.74
N TRP A 735 27.99 29.70 5.92
CA TRP A 735 28.29 31.11 5.81
C TRP A 735 28.02 31.86 7.13
N TRP A 736 26.87 31.61 7.76
CA TRP A 736 26.52 32.25 9.05
C TRP A 736 27.36 31.76 10.22
N SER A 737 27.82 30.51 10.17
CA SER A 737 28.64 29.90 11.24
C SER A 737 30.15 30.00 11.02
N GLY A 738 30.62 30.58 9.92
CA GLY A 738 32.07 30.74 9.62
C GLY A 738 32.77 29.42 9.32
N GLN A 739 32.10 28.49 8.62
CA GLN A 739 32.60 27.15 8.29
C GLN A 739 32.86 26.99 6.78
N GLU A 740 33.58 27.93 6.15
CA GLU A 740 33.74 28.01 4.69
C GLU A 740 34.38 26.77 4.07
N THR A 741 35.25 26.05 4.79
CA THR A 741 35.83 24.78 4.30
C THR A 741 34.77 23.71 4.09
N LYS A 742 33.75 23.67 4.94
CA LYS A 742 32.59 22.77 4.75
C LYS A 742 31.73 23.22 3.58
N SER A 743 31.59 24.52 3.33
CA SER A 743 30.90 25.04 2.13
C SER A 743 31.51 24.51 0.84
N ILE A 744 32.84 24.46 0.74
CA ILE A 744 33.52 23.89 -0.44
C ILE A 744 33.17 22.41 -0.62
N THR A 745 33.13 21.65 0.49
CA THR A 745 32.83 20.21 0.45
C THR A 745 31.41 19.96 -0.03
N VAL A 746 30.44 20.68 0.53
CA VAL A 746 29.02 20.55 0.15
C VAL A 746 28.75 21.02 -1.27
N ALA A 747 29.39 22.10 -1.73
CA ALA A 747 29.23 22.54 -3.12
C ALA A 747 29.79 21.52 -4.12
N LYS A 748 30.92 20.86 -3.79
CA LYS A 748 31.46 19.77 -4.62
C LYS A 748 30.53 18.56 -4.65
N GLU A 749 29.95 18.20 -3.52
CA GLU A 749 28.94 17.12 -3.44
C GLU A 749 27.73 17.44 -4.32
N ALA A 750 27.23 18.69 -4.29
CA ALA A 750 26.16 19.14 -5.17
C ALA A 750 26.53 18.96 -6.67
N TYR A 751 27.76 19.28 -7.05
CA TYR A 751 28.23 19.08 -8.44
C TYR A 751 28.35 17.60 -8.82
N VAL A 752 28.79 16.74 -7.89
CA VAL A 752 28.81 15.28 -8.10
C VAL A 752 27.39 14.73 -8.31
N ASN A 753 26.42 15.29 -7.60
CA ASN A 753 25.00 14.96 -7.76
C ASN A 753 24.31 15.72 -8.91
N GLU A 754 25.09 16.36 -9.79
CA GLU A 754 24.62 17.07 -10.99
C GLU A 754 23.58 18.18 -10.69
N ILE A 755 23.65 18.81 -9.52
CA ILE A 755 22.76 19.91 -9.15
C ILE A 755 23.06 21.15 -9.98
N LYS A 756 22.06 21.63 -10.73
CA LYS A 756 22.15 22.82 -11.59
C LYS A 756 21.45 24.03 -10.95
N ASN A 757 22.05 24.58 -9.90
CA ASN A 757 21.56 25.80 -9.24
C ASN A 757 22.68 26.85 -9.15
N PRO A 758 22.53 28.05 -9.75
CA PRO A 758 23.56 29.08 -9.75
C PRO A 758 23.88 29.64 -8.35
N ASP A 759 22.94 29.57 -7.40
CA ASP A 759 23.16 30.03 -6.02
C ASP A 759 24.24 29.22 -5.31
N ILE A 760 24.38 27.94 -5.63
CA ILE A 760 25.43 27.07 -5.09
C ILE A 760 26.80 27.59 -5.52
N SER A 761 26.96 27.89 -6.80
CA SER A 761 28.20 28.46 -7.36
C SER A 761 28.49 29.85 -6.79
N PHE A 762 27.46 30.70 -6.66
CA PHE A 762 27.61 32.04 -6.08
C PHE A 762 28.08 31.96 -4.62
N LYS A 763 27.45 31.11 -3.80
CA LYS A 763 27.85 30.88 -2.40
C LYS A 763 29.24 30.25 -2.29
N LEU A 764 29.63 29.38 -3.22
CA LEU A 764 30.98 28.82 -3.31
C LEU A 764 32.03 29.91 -3.60
N ALA A 765 31.74 30.84 -4.51
CA ALA A 765 32.62 31.98 -4.78
C ALA A 765 32.83 32.84 -3.52
N LYS A 766 31.75 33.14 -2.79
CA LYS A 766 31.81 33.85 -1.50
C LYS A 766 32.63 33.09 -0.45
N ALA A 767 32.52 31.76 -0.37
CA ALA A 767 33.34 30.95 0.53
C ALA A 767 34.84 31.02 0.16
N HIS A 768 35.18 30.95 -1.14
CA HIS A 768 36.55 31.13 -1.60
C HIS A 768 37.10 32.53 -1.31
N GLN A 769 36.28 33.58 -1.44
CA GLN A 769 36.65 34.94 -1.06
C GLN A 769 37.07 35.03 0.41
N ARG A 770 36.24 34.52 1.33
CA ARG A 770 36.52 34.53 2.77
C ARG A 770 37.76 33.71 3.15
N LEU A 771 38.04 32.64 2.41
CA LEU A 771 39.26 31.84 2.55
C LEU A 771 40.49 32.46 1.87
N LYS A 772 40.39 33.71 1.37
CA LYS A 772 41.45 34.43 0.63
C LYS A 772 41.92 33.70 -0.64
N GLN A 773 41.06 32.90 -1.26
CA GLN A 773 41.31 32.17 -2.51
C GLN A 773 40.74 32.94 -3.72
N LYS A 774 41.12 34.22 -3.87
CA LYS A 774 40.57 35.19 -4.85
C LYS A 774 40.53 34.65 -6.29
N ASN A 775 41.61 34.02 -6.77
CA ASN A 775 41.66 33.46 -8.13
C ASN A 775 40.56 32.42 -8.41
N LYS A 776 40.21 31.59 -7.41
CA LYS A 776 39.13 30.60 -7.55
C LYS A 776 37.77 31.28 -7.54
N ALA A 777 37.57 32.25 -6.65
CA ALA A 777 36.33 33.02 -6.59
C ALA A 777 36.06 33.77 -7.91
N VAL A 778 37.06 34.47 -8.45
CA VAL A 778 36.97 35.17 -9.75
C VAL A 778 36.59 34.20 -10.87
N LYS A 779 37.27 33.05 -10.97
CA LYS A 779 36.97 32.04 -12.01
C LYS A 779 35.52 31.56 -11.96
N ILE A 780 34.97 31.36 -10.76
CA ILE A 780 33.57 30.96 -10.59
C ILE A 780 32.63 32.10 -11.00
N MET A 781 32.94 33.33 -10.60
CA MET A 781 32.13 34.51 -10.96
C MET A 781 32.14 34.81 -12.45
N ASP A 782 33.29 34.75 -13.12
CA ASP A 782 33.39 34.91 -14.59
C ASP A 782 32.50 33.88 -15.31
N SER A 783 32.48 32.63 -14.80
CA SER A 783 31.63 31.56 -15.34
C SER A 783 30.13 31.84 -15.12
N LEU A 784 29.76 32.36 -13.95
CA LEU A 784 28.37 32.75 -13.65
C LEU A 784 27.90 33.93 -14.50
N LEU A 785 28.73 34.96 -14.66
CA LEU A 785 28.42 36.15 -15.45
C LEU A 785 28.38 35.89 -16.96
N THR A 786 29.03 34.82 -17.43
CA THR A 786 28.84 34.35 -18.81
C THR A 786 27.40 33.89 -19.07
N ILE A 787 26.74 33.31 -18.06
CA ILE A 787 25.36 32.80 -18.18
C ILE A 787 24.34 33.85 -17.72
N TYR A 788 24.67 34.63 -16.70
CA TYR A 788 23.80 35.62 -16.05
C TYR A 788 24.47 37.00 -15.98
N PRO A 789 24.75 37.66 -17.12
CA PRO A 789 25.54 38.91 -17.17
C PRO A 789 24.88 40.08 -16.44
N ASP A 790 23.54 40.12 -16.39
CA ASP A 790 22.77 41.24 -15.81
C ASP A 790 22.43 41.06 -14.32
N ASN A 791 22.91 39.99 -13.69
CA ASN A 791 22.65 39.75 -12.26
C ASN A 791 23.46 40.74 -11.39
N LYS A 792 22.76 41.68 -10.76
CA LYS A 792 23.36 42.75 -9.96
C LYS A 792 24.27 42.24 -8.83
N GLU A 793 23.87 41.20 -8.10
CA GLU A 793 24.66 40.65 -7.00
C GLU A 793 25.96 40.01 -7.50
N TYR A 794 25.91 39.40 -8.70
CA TYR A 794 27.07 38.74 -9.29
C TYR A 794 28.10 39.76 -9.76
N VAL A 795 27.65 40.83 -10.42
CA VAL A 795 28.52 41.94 -10.87
C VAL A 795 29.17 42.64 -9.68
N GLU A 796 28.40 42.90 -8.62
CA GLU A 796 28.92 43.55 -7.42
C GLU A 796 30.01 42.71 -6.73
N LEU A 797 29.79 41.41 -6.55
CA LEU A 797 30.79 40.53 -5.96
C LEU A 797 32.04 40.40 -6.85
N GLU A 798 31.87 40.29 -8.16
CA GLU A 798 32.99 40.22 -9.11
C GLU A 798 33.87 41.49 -9.04
N LYS A 799 33.25 42.68 -8.97
CA LYS A 799 33.98 43.94 -8.82
C LYS A 799 34.82 43.95 -7.55
N VAL A 800 34.23 43.56 -6.42
CA VAL A 800 34.93 43.44 -5.12
C VAL A 800 36.05 42.39 -5.16
N LEU A 801 35.93 41.36 -6.01
CA LEU A 801 36.96 40.34 -6.17
C LEU A 801 38.07 40.77 -7.13
N LYS A 802 37.86 41.75 -8.01
CA LYS A 802 38.86 42.24 -8.99
C LYS A 802 39.63 43.47 -8.47
N GLU A 803 38.99 44.29 -7.63
CA GLU A 803 39.66 45.22 -6.71
C GLU A 803 40.52 44.45 -5.69
#